data_AF-A0A1E5MGK2-F1
#
_entry.id   AF-A0A1E5MGK2-F1
#
_cell.length_a   1.000
_cell.length_b   1.000
_cell.length_c   1.000
_cell.angle_alpha   90.00
_cell.angle_beta   90.00
_cell.angle_gamma   90.00
#
_symmetry.space_group_name_H-M   'P 1'
#
loop_
_entity.id
_entity.type
_entity.pdbx_description
1 polymer ?
#
loop_
_entity_poly.entity_id
_entity_poly.type
_entity_poly.pdbx_seq_one_letter_code
_entity_poly.pdbx_strand_id
1 'polypeptide(L)'
;MVRHQRRDRRHRDRRLGLRLRHGRVRLREVPVPRQAGPVRGDVLLAVGPVRGDPRAAVHPRREVGAREPVVLAHRAVGRTRVRHLHDAAVHHPVDPRRDHRGRPHRRQLGVRDLPPRRAPAAPAVPRGARRVELPAELQLVPLAARARVELRPVHAAARPQRDLRLGEPVVRPRAGRRRARERADDPRVPAPPQAVARRPDRRGGQGMTDPATDHRSTLNGAPRTMQHDRVLFGAAYYHEYQPTPRLDEDMRLMQEAGFSVIRVGESVWSTWEPENGVFDLEWLAPVLDAAHEHGIRVVLGTPTYAVPMWLARIVPEINVRRRTSGEAMGWGARQEIDHAHPAFLFHAERVIRKIVARYADHPAVIGYQVDNEPGNELIANPEVFQRFVDHLRHTYGSVERLNEEWGLTYWSHRLSTWADLWTPDGNAQPQYDLAWRRFQASITTDFIAWQAAIVREYSREDQFVTTCISYERPTAEDDALTRALDVTAGNPYYRMQDALELPDTDDAPQYWTSSGAWTIVASGDRMYGSKQAPFLVTETNAQAIGFSWTNEPAYEGQWRQAAWSLVSRGASMIEYWHWHTLHFGAETYWGGILPHSQQPGRTYREIAAIGAEFRHAGDRVAGLRPHADVALLFSNESKWALNEHPALGLGEGTEPDRRSWQTVYDAFARGVFDAGLQANTVHPSQVFDRDPASFARERPVLVAAAFTIATDAQLRWLAAYAEAGGHLVVGIRTGYEDQEARARPERKPAFLDVAAGVHYDEFSNLRRRVPVSAGAAAGAHGFTVPAGASATRWADGLLVDDADVLVGYEHPHHGRFAAVTTRAHGAGRVTSVGTVPDPALAAAVVDWAVAQGSGTTGWRPQTDTQSVASSVNQHGETVHVLHNWSWTPSTFTLPVDAEDVLDGSAIAAGVELALGAWDVRVVAVR
;
A
#
# COMPACT_ATOMS: atom_id res chain seq x y z
N MET A 1 8.51 -68.93 9.16
CA MET A 1 9.44 -69.76 9.97
C MET A 1 9.21 -69.44 11.46
N VAL A 2 9.48 -70.34 12.41
CA VAL A 2 8.88 -70.27 13.77
C VAL A 2 9.91 -70.15 14.90
N ARG A 3 9.72 -69.15 15.80
CA ARG A 3 9.81 -69.18 17.30
C ARG A 3 9.51 -67.75 17.83
N HIS A 4 8.76 -67.46 18.92
CA HIS A 4 8.66 -67.99 20.30
C HIS A 4 9.88 -67.65 21.20
N GLN A 5 9.73 -67.19 22.45
CA GLN A 5 8.53 -66.81 23.24
C GLN A 5 8.89 -65.97 24.50
N ARG A 6 7.93 -65.18 25.00
CA ARG A 6 7.60 -64.77 26.40
C ARG A 6 8.55 -65.09 27.59
N ARG A 7 8.56 -64.19 28.60
CA ARG A 7 8.18 -64.41 30.04
C ARG A 7 8.43 -63.13 30.90
N ASP A 8 7.87 -62.93 32.11
CA ASP A 8 6.94 -63.74 32.93
C ASP A 8 5.96 -62.89 33.81
N ARG A 9 5.13 -63.55 34.67
CA ARG A 9 4.07 -62.97 35.54
C ARG A 9 4.17 -63.36 37.03
N ARG A 10 3.42 -62.67 37.93
CA ARG A 10 2.90 -63.15 39.25
C ARG A 10 1.47 -62.56 39.49
N HIS A 11 0.42 -63.35 39.83
CA HIS A 11 -0.21 -63.60 41.17
C HIS A 11 -0.82 -62.36 41.87
N ARG A 12 -1.95 -62.32 42.62
CA ARG A 12 -3.02 -63.25 43.16
C ARG A 12 -4.23 -62.36 43.65
N ASP A 13 -5.45 -62.77 44.08
CA ASP A 13 -6.34 -63.96 43.98
C ASP A 13 -7.80 -63.57 44.43
N ARG A 14 -8.81 -64.44 44.21
CA ARG A 14 -10.12 -64.64 44.92
C ARG A 14 -11.20 -63.52 45.12
N ARG A 15 -12.35 -63.71 44.40
CA ARG A 15 -13.79 -63.77 44.85
C ARG A 15 -14.47 -62.50 45.46
N LEU A 16 -15.80 -62.26 45.42
CA LEU A 16 -17.02 -63.06 45.09
C LEU A 16 -18.28 -62.17 44.75
N GLY A 17 -19.16 -62.57 43.80
CA GLY A 17 -20.57 -62.09 43.62
C GLY A 17 -20.82 -61.03 42.49
N LEU A 18 -21.67 -61.20 41.45
CA LEU A 18 -23.16 -61.36 41.33
C LEU A 18 -23.95 -60.03 41.51
N ARG A 19 -24.86 -59.53 40.62
CA ARG A 19 -25.66 -60.06 39.48
C ARG A 19 -26.02 -58.95 38.42
N LEU A 20 -26.27 -59.37 37.15
CA LEU A 20 -27.38 -59.03 36.17
C LEU A 20 -27.96 -57.58 36.05
N ARG A 21 -28.54 -57.06 34.93
CA ARG A 21 -28.86 -57.54 33.55
C ARG A 21 -29.24 -56.36 32.60
N HIS A 22 -29.07 -56.55 31.29
CA HIS A 22 -29.81 -55.98 30.12
C HIS A 22 -29.88 -54.45 29.84
N GLY A 23 -29.72 -54.12 28.55
CA GLY A 23 -30.02 -52.84 27.89
C GLY A 23 -29.47 -52.87 26.45
N ARG A 24 -30.24 -52.45 25.43
CA ARG A 24 -29.87 -52.68 24.01
C ARG A 24 -30.52 -51.66 23.06
N VAL A 25 -29.85 -51.44 21.90
CA VAL A 25 -30.33 -50.89 20.61
C VAL A 25 -29.89 -49.45 20.26
N ARG A 26 -29.69 -49.26 18.95
CA ARG A 26 -29.18 -48.08 18.23
C ARG A 26 -30.24 -46.98 18.11
N LEU A 27 -29.80 -45.74 17.84
CA LEU A 27 -30.64 -44.72 17.21
C LEU A 27 -30.67 -44.92 15.68
N ARG A 28 -31.82 -44.61 15.07
CA ARG A 28 -32.02 -44.31 13.65
C ARG A 28 -33.23 -43.36 13.52
N GLU A 29 -33.58 -42.98 12.31
CA GLU A 29 -34.03 -41.62 11.96
C GLU A 29 -35.53 -41.53 11.56
N VAL A 30 -36.15 -40.34 11.76
CA VAL A 30 -37.42 -39.81 11.17
C VAL A 30 -38.76 -40.61 11.36
N PRO A 31 -39.98 -40.06 11.02
CA PRO A 31 -40.46 -38.66 10.87
C PRO A 31 -41.89 -38.33 11.48
N VAL A 32 -42.34 -37.06 11.36
CA VAL A 32 -43.75 -36.50 11.34
C VAL A 32 -44.73 -36.75 12.52
N PRO A 33 -45.94 -36.11 12.63
CA PRO A 33 -46.52 -34.90 11.96
C PRO A 33 -47.11 -33.82 12.93
N ARG A 34 -47.77 -32.79 12.36
CA ARG A 34 -48.46 -31.65 13.02
C ARG A 34 -49.81 -31.98 13.70
N GLN A 35 -50.13 -31.29 14.79
CA GLN A 35 -51.47 -30.78 15.23
C GLN A 35 -51.29 -29.98 16.54
N ALA A 36 -52.11 -29.00 16.97
CA ALA A 36 -53.29 -28.33 16.40
C ALA A 36 -53.26 -26.80 16.74
N GLY A 37 -54.28 -26.01 16.34
CA GLY A 37 -54.23 -24.53 16.34
C GLY A 37 -54.64 -23.80 17.66
N PRO A 38 -54.34 -22.49 17.77
CA PRO A 38 -54.62 -21.65 18.95
C PRO A 38 -55.94 -20.85 18.83
N VAL A 39 -56.46 -20.31 19.95
CA VAL A 39 -57.53 -19.28 19.94
C VAL A 39 -57.42 -18.31 21.13
N ARG A 40 -57.66 -17.02 20.86
CA ARG A 40 -57.80 -15.86 21.79
C ARG A 40 -56.49 -15.35 22.42
N GLY A 41 -56.12 -14.06 22.27
CA GLY A 41 -56.84 -12.94 21.63
C GLY A 41 -55.92 -11.90 20.96
N ASP A 42 -56.56 -11.06 20.16
CA ASP A 42 -55.99 -10.27 19.05
C ASP A 42 -55.56 -8.85 19.52
N VAL A 43 -55.02 -7.92 18.72
CA VAL A 43 -55.45 -7.44 17.38
C VAL A 43 -54.25 -7.05 16.49
N LEU A 44 -54.14 -7.74 15.35
CA LEU A 44 -53.90 -7.27 13.95
C LEU A 44 -53.10 -5.96 13.69
N LEU A 45 -52.28 -5.88 12.63
CA LEU A 45 -52.61 -6.23 11.22
C LEU A 45 -51.36 -6.62 10.41
N ALA A 46 -51.52 -7.38 9.32
CA ALA A 46 -50.42 -7.78 8.42
C ALA A 46 -50.81 -7.80 6.92
N VAL A 47 -49.87 -7.33 6.08
CA VAL A 47 -49.54 -7.64 4.67
C VAL A 47 -50.59 -8.32 3.76
N GLY A 48 -50.85 -7.72 2.57
CA GLY A 48 -51.42 -8.43 1.40
C GLY A 48 -51.85 -7.53 0.22
N PRO A 49 -51.51 -7.83 -1.05
CA PRO A 49 -51.91 -7.04 -2.23
C PRO A 49 -53.03 -7.68 -3.08
N VAL A 50 -53.74 -6.89 -3.91
CA VAL A 50 -54.23 -7.26 -5.26
C VAL A 50 -54.79 -6.00 -6.00
N ARG A 51 -54.89 -6.07 -7.33
CA ARG A 51 -55.33 -4.99 -8.25
C ARG A 51 -56.82 -4.61 -8.10
N GLY A 52 -57.15 -3.35 -8.39
CA GLY A 52 -58.52 -2.90 -8.68
C GLY A 52 -58.66 -1.41 -8.99
N ASP A 53 -58.68 -1.04 -10.28
CA ASP A 53 -59.22 0.25 -10.77
C ASP A 53 -60.75 0.10 -10.89
N PRO A 54 -61.55 1.05 -10.40
CA PRO A 54 -62.23 1.93 -11.35
C PRO A 54 -62.46 3.39 -10.89
N ARG A 55 -61.86 4.33 -11.64
CA ARG A 55 -62.47 5.59 -12.15
C ARG A 55 -62.79 6.77 -11.19
N ALA A 56 -62.83 7.95 -11.82
CA ALA A 56 -63.42 9.24 -11.40
C ALA A 56 -62.77 9.92 -10.17
N ALA A 57 -62.04 11.03 -10.34
CA ALA A 57 -62.54 12.43 -10.43
C ALA A 57 -63.03 12.98 -9.07
N VAL A 58 -62.85 14.26 -8.69
CA VAL A 58 -62.86 15.51 -9.48
C VAL A 58 -61.81 16.53 -8.96
N HIS A 59 -61.42 17.47 -9.82
CA HIS A 59 -60.66 18.72 -9.57
C HIS A 59 -61.43 19.75 -8.67
N PRO A 60 -61.00 21.02 -8.42
CA PRO A 60 -59.68 21.68 -8.53
C PRO A 60 -59.35 22.69 -7.36
N ARG A 61 -58.24 23.44 -7.51
CA ARG A 61 -58.02 24.89 -7.14
C ARG A 61 -58.45 25.43 -5.75
N ARG A 62 -57.49 25.99 -4.99
CA ARG A 62 -57.17 27.44 -4.87
C ARG A 62 -56.00 27.66 -3.88
N GLU A 63 -54.90 28.31 -4.27
CA GLU A 63 -54.62 29.77 -4.35
C GLU A 63 -54.33 30.47 -3.00
N VAL A 64 -53.05 30.85 -2.83
CA VAL A 64 -52.50 32.10 -2.23
C VAL A 64 -52.92 32.52 -0.81
N GLY A 65 -51.92 32.73 0.07
CA GLY A 65 -52.11 33.44 1.34
C GLY A 65 -50.82 33.62 2.17
N ALA A 66 -49.97 34.59 1.84
CA ALA A 66 -48.77 34.90 2.62
C ALA A 66 -49.08 35.82 3.82
N ARG A 67 -48.61 35.45 5.03
CA ARG A 67 -48.58 36.32 6.22
C ARG A 67 -47.44 35.95 7.19
N GLU A 68 -46.55 36.91 7.43
CA GLU A 68 -45.91 37.14 8.73
C GLU A 68 -46.98 37.58 9.78
N PRO A 69 -46.81 37.51 11.13
CA PRO A 69 -45.60 38.02 11.81
C PRO A 69 -45.20 37.50 13.24
N VAL A 70 -43.99 37.90 13.67
CA VAL A 70 -43.63 38.45 15.01
C VAL A 70 -43.88 37.63 16.31
N VAL A 71 -42.76 37.23 16.96
CA VAL A 71 -42.42 37.30 18.42
C VAL A 71 -43.30 36.48 19.41
N LEU A 72 -42.78 35.65 20.32
CA LEU A 72 -41.93 35.98 21.50
C LEU A 72 -41.23 34.72 22.06
N ALA A 73 -40.17 34.88 22.86
CA ALA A 73 -39.38 33.79 23.44
C ALA A 73 -39.85 33.36 24.85
N HIS A 74 -39.56 32.12 25.26
CA HIS A 74 -39.20 31.79 26.65
C HIS A 74 -38.33 30.52 26.78
N ARG A 75 -37.63 30.37 27.91
CA ARG A 75 -36.54 29.41 28.17
C ARG A 75 -37.01 27.95 28.38
N ALA A 76 -36.21 26.96 27.94
CA ALA A 76 -35.70 25.87 28.79
C ALA A 76 -34.58 25.01 28.15
N VAL A 77 -33.54 24.74 28.95
CA VAL A 77 -32.61 23.58 29.02
C VAL A 77 -32.59 22.55 27.86
N GLY A 78 -31.41 22.33 27.25
CA GLY A 78 -31.17 21.17 26.37
C GLY A 78 -29.87 21.20 25.54
N ARG A 79 -28.67 21.11 26.16
CA ARG A 79 -27.39 21.04 25.42
C ARG A 79 -27.08 19.62 24.94
N THR A 80 -27.66 19.21 23.81
CA THR A 80 -27.23 18.00 23.10
C THR A 80 -26.14 18.37 22.08
N ARG A 81 -24.87 18.14 22.41
CA ARG A 81 -23.78 18.20 21.41
C ARG A 81 -23.84 16.95 20.55
N VAL A 82 -24.08 17.09 19.25
CA VAL A 82 -23.72 16.06 18.28
C VAL A 82 -22.20 15.94 18.30
N ARG A 83 -21.69 14.76 18.67
CA ARG A 83 -20.29 14.39 18.47
C ARG A 83 -20.20 13.64 17.15
N HIS A 84 -19.54 14.24 16.17
CA HIS A 84 -18.94 13.44 15.11
C HIS A 84 -17.80 12.64 15.75
N LEU A 85 -17.82 11.32 15.59
CA LEU A 85 -16.72 10.46 15.97
C LEU A 85 -15.72 10.45 14.82
N HIS A 86 -14.46 10.76 15.12
CA HIS A 86 -13.33 10.33 14.31
C HIS A 86 -12.64 9.21 15.09
N ASP A 87 -12.47 8.05 14.48
CA ASP A 87 -11.68 6.99 15.07
C ASP A 87 -10.18 7.34 14.98
N ALA A 88 -9.59 7.56 16.15
CA ALA A 88 -8.16 7.58 16.37
C ALA A 88 -7.90 6.85 17.69
N ALA A 89 -7.32 5.66 17.62
CA ALA A 89 -7.17 4.77 18.78
C ALA A 89 -6.13 5.33 19.78
N VAL A 90 -6.60 5.88 20.90
CA VAL A 90 -5.76 6.26 22.05
C VAL A 90 -6.48 5.89 23.36
N HIS A 91 -5.72 5.41 24.33
CA HIS A 91 -6.22 4.97 25.64
C HIS A 91 -6.88 6.11 26.44
N HIS A 92 -7.91 5.77 27.22
CA HIS A 92 -8.38 6.58 28.34
C HIS A 92 -8.15 5.85 29.68
N PRO A 93 -7.65 6.53 30.73
CA PRO A 93 -7.49 5.95 32.06
C PRO A 93 -8.84 5.86 32.80
N VAL A 94 -9.00 4.85 33.64
CA VAL A 94 -10.21 4.63 34.46
C VAL A 94 -9.99 5.19 35.88
N ASP A 95 -10.83 6.13 36.31
CA ASP A 95 -10.94 6.57 37.72
C ASP A 95 -11.94 5.67 38.48
N PRO A 96 -11.50 4.89 39.50
CA PRO A 96 -12.36 3.92 40.17
C PRO A 96 -12.99 4.47 41.45
N ARG A 97 -14.23 4.99 41.39
CA ARG A 97 -15.01 5.35 42.60
C ARG A 97 -16.47 4.92 42.58
N ARG A 98 -16.79 4.07 43.58
CA ARG A 98 -18.11 3.62 44.08
C ARG A 98 -18.90 2.63 43.21
N ASP A 99 -19.77 1.78 43.77
CA ASP A 99 -19.83 1.11 45.10
C ASP A 99 -21.02 0.11 45.07
N HIS A 100 -20.81 -1.19 45.33
CA HIS A 100 -21.58 -1.98 46.33
C HIS A 100 -21.41 -3.52 46.30
N ARG A 101 -21.12 -4.05 47.50
CA ARG A 101 -21.71 -5.27 48.13
C ARG A 101 -21.60 -6.63 47.41
N GLY A 102 -20.63 -7.45 47.84
CA GLY A 102 -20.61 -8.90 47.59
C GLY A 102 -19.51 -9.64 48.38
N ARG A 103 -19.87 -10.27 49.50
CA ARG A 103 -19.02 -11.18 50.32
C ARG A 103 -19.84 -12.46 50.59
N PRO A 104 -19.24 -13.61 50.99
CA PRO A 104 -17.88 -13.79 51.56
C PRO A 104 -17.05 -14.96 50.98
N HIS A 105 -15.77 -15.07 51.37
CA HIS A 105 -15.30 -16.14 52.26
C HIS A 105 -13.92 -15.81 52.89
N ARG A 106 -13.55 -16.50 53.97
CA ARG A 106 -12.31 -16.27 54.76
C ARG A 106 -11.23 -17.30 54.44
N ARG A 107 -9.95 -16.86 54.51
CA ARG A 107 -8.90 -17.48 55.35
C ARG A 107 -7.89 -16.40 55.78
N GLN A 108 -7.15 -16.64 56.86
CA GLN A 108 -6.21 -15.69 57.48
C GLN A 108 -4.78 -16.26 57.45
N LEU A 109 -3.78 -15.36 57.48
CA LEU A 109 -2.41 -15.45 58.06
C LEU A 109 -1.52 -14.39 57.34
N GLY A 110 -0.72 -13.53 57.98
CA GLY A 110 -0.66 -13.19 59.40
C GLY A 110 0.43 -12.13 59.74
N VAL A 111 0.03 -11.08 60.49
CA VAL A 111 0.82 -10.24 61.43
C VAL A 111 2.13 -9.55 60.94
N ARG A 112 2.14 -8.20 60.88
CA ARG A 112 2.86 -7.29 61.83
C ARG A 112 2.74 -5.81 61.47
N ASP A 113 2.52 -4.97 62.48
CA ASP A 113 2.38 -3.51 62.38
C ASP A 113 3.71 -2.75 62.62
N LEU A 114 3.86 -1.60 61.96
CA LEU A 114 4.73 -0.47 62.37
C LEU A 114 4.09 0.86 61.90
N PRO A 115 4.35 2.00 62.56
CA PRO A 115 3.48 3.18 62.51
C PRO A 115 3.70 4.13 61.31
N PRO A 116 2.69 4.96 60.96
CA PRO A 116 2.80 5.92 59.86
C PRO A 116 3.76 7.08 60.17
N ARG A 117 4.76 7.29 59.31
CA ARG A 117 5.55 8.53 59.29
C ARG A 117 4.76 9.65 58.63
N ARG A 118 4.76 10.85 59.24
CA ARG A 118 4.25 12.08 58.60
C ARG A 118 5.17 12.46 57.44
N ALA A 119 4.60 12.81 56.29
CA ALA A 119 5.33 13.50 55.23
C ALA A 119 5.49 14.99 55.58
N PRO A 120 6.65 15.63 55.29
CA PRO A 120 6.80 17.07 55.39
C PRO A 120 6.07 17.78 54.24
N ALA A 121 5.64 19.02 54.46
CA ALA A 121 5.06 19.85 53.40
C ALA A 121 6.15 20.35 52.43
N ALA A 122 5.85 20.36 51.12
CA ALA A 122 6.74 20.93 50.12
C ALA A 122 6.72 22.48 50.17
N PRO A 123 7.88 23.16 49.99
CA PRO A 123 7.92 24.62 49.89
C PRO A 123 7.36 25.12 48.55
N ALA A 124 6.74 26.29 48.57
CA ALA A 124 6.22 26.92 47.35
C ALA A 124 7.36 27.51 46.50
N VAL A 125 7.37 27.20 45.20
CA VAL A 125 8.32 27.77 44.23
C VAL A 125 7.76 29.11 43.68
N PRO A 126 8.53 30.21 43.73
CA PRO A 126 8.07 31.51 43.21
C PRO A 126 8.06 31.54 41.68
N ARG A 127 7.01 32.13 41.10
CA ARG A 127 6.92 32.39 39.65
C ARG A 127 7.85 33.52 39.24
N GLY A 128 9.06 33.19 38.77
CA GLY A 128 9.97 34.12 38.10
C GLY A 128 10.12 33.76 36.63
N ALA A 129 9.57 34.56 35.73
CA ALA A 129 9.75 34.35 34.29
C ALA A 129 11.18 34.74 33.87
N ARG A 130 12.04 33.75 33.64
CA ARG A 130 13.32 33.97 32.94
C ARG A 130 13.08 33.86 31.44
N ARG A 131 13.30 34.97 30.74
CA ARG A 131 13.45 34.99 29.29
C ARG A 131 14.76 34.25 28.97
N VAL A 132 14.68 33.16 28.22
CA VAL A 132 15.87 32.52 27.65
C VAL A 132 16.09 33.18 26.29
N GLU A 133 17.24 33.82 26.11
CA GLU A 133 17.63 34.36 24.82
C GLU A 133 18.35 33.27 24.03
N LEU A 134 17.94 33.06 22.78
CA LEU A 134 18.55 32.08 21.88
C LEU A 134 19.96 32.55 21.50
N PRO A 135 20.94 31.63 21.32
CA PRO A 135 22.25 31.98 20.77
C PRO A 135 22.12 32.68 19.42
N ALA A 136 22.93 33.72 19.20
CA ALA A 136 22.89 34.56 18.00
C ALA A 136 23.16 33.78 16.68
N GLU A 137 23.79 32.60 16.80
CA GLU A 137 24.07 31.67 15.71
C GLU A 137 22.81 31.17 14.97
N LEU A 138 21.65 31.16 15.64
CA LEU A 138 20.37 30.76 15.04
C LEU A 138 19.66 31.85 14.20
N GLN A 139 20.26 33.04 14.02
CA GLN A 139 19.64 34.14 13.26
C GLN A 139 20.17 34.36 11.84
N LEU A 140 21.16 33.57 11.38
CA LEU A 140 21.76 33.73 10.04
C LEU A 140 22.02 32.38 9.34
N VAL A 141 20.96 31.79 8.76
CA VAL A 141 21.08 30.70 7.78
C VAL A 141 20.47 31.17 6.44
N PRO A 142 21.29 31.53 5.43
CA PRO A 142 20.78 31.90 4.11
C PRO A 142 20.28 30.68 3.33
N LEU A 143 19.01 30.69 2.92
CA LEU A 143 18.44 29.74 1.96
C LEU A 143 19.03 29.98 0.56
N ALA A 144 20.23 29.44 0.31
CA ALA A 144 21.02 29.73 -0.90
C ALA A 144 21.74 28.49 -1.48
N ALA A 145 21.01 27.40 -1.69
CA ALA A 145 21.52 26.16 -2.32
C ALA A 145 20.58 25.64 -3.43
N ARG A 146 20.41 26.40 -4.52
CA ARG A 146 19.79 25.91 -5.77
C ARG A 146 20.56 26.41 -7.01
N ALA A 147 20.85 25.47 -7.90
CA ALA A 147 21.25 25.59 -9.31
C ALA A 147 22.16 26.77 -9.75
N ARG A 148 23.37 26.45 -10.22
CA ARG A 148 24.09 27.32 -11.17
C ARG A 148 23.34 27.32 -12.52
N VAL A 149 22.95 28.50 -12.99
CA VAL A 149 22.64 28.77 -14.40
C VAL A 149 23.38 30.04 -14.80
N GLU A 150 24.15 29.99 -15.87
CA GLU A 150 24.87 31.17 -16.36
C GLU A 150 23.92 32.18 -17.01
N LEU A 151 24.01 33.44 -16.62
CA LEU A 151 23.38 34.56 -17.33
C LEU A 151 24.43 35.65 -17.58
N ARG A 152 24.70 35.92 -18.86
CA ARG A 152 25.50 37.08 -19.28
C ARG A 152 24.67 38.36 -19.12
N PRO A 153 25.27 39.47 -18.65
CA PRO A 153 24.55 40.74 -18.52
C PRO A 153 24.35 41.42 -19.89
N VAL A 154 23.21 42.10 -20.04
CA VAL A 154 22.96 43.08 -21.10
C VAL A 154 22.43 44.36 -20.45
N HIS A 155 22.91 45.52 -20.88
CA HIS A 155 22.59 46.81 -20.27
C HIS A 155 21.16 47.28 -20.52
N ALA A 156 20.62 48.06 -19.58
CA ALA A 156 19.33 48.74 -19.70
C ALA A 156 19.43 50.05 -20.49
N ALA A 157 18.37 50.44 -21.19
CA ALA A 157 18.18 51.78 -21.75
C ALA A 157 16.69 52.15 -21.93
N ALA A 158 16.40 53.45 -21.81
CA ALA A 158 15.21 54.20 -22.28
C ALA A 158 13.80 53.90 -21.69
N ARG A 159 13.20 54.94 -21.09
CA ARG A 159 11.74 55.24 -21.10
C ARG A 159 11.41 56.19 -22.27
N PRO A 160 10.14 56.40 -22.65
CA PRO A 160 9.27 57.42 -22.02
C PRO A 160 7.85 56.84 -21.69
N GLN A 161 7.01 57.38 -20.78
CA GLN A 161 6.17 58.61 -20.88
C GLN A 161 5.48 58.76 -22.26
N ARG A 162 4.17 59.00 -22.41
CA ARG A 162 3.08 59.60 -21.57
C ARG A 162 1.70 59.21 -22.20
N ASP A 163 0.47 59.40 -21.67
CA ASP A 163 -0.16 59.83 -20.39
C ASP A 163 -1.66 59.34 -20.43
N LEU A 164 -2.59 59.88 -19.60
CA LEU A 164 -4.06 60.10 -19.78
C LEU A 164 -4.95 59.14 -20.63
N ARG A 165 -6.25 58.86 -20.37
CA ARG A 165 -7.19 58.87 -19.22
C ARG A 165 -8.63 58.62 -19.78
N LEU A 166 -9.50 57.87 -19.06
CA LEU A 166 -10.98 57.83 -19.17
C LEU A 166 -11.65 57.29 -20.47
N GLY A 167 -12.73 56.49 -20.33
CA GLY A 167 -13.64 56.13 -21.43
C GLY A 167 -14.41 54.79 -21.30
N GLU A 168 -15.60 54.81 -20.70
CA GLU A 168 -16.59 53.71 -20.65
C GLU A 168 -17.78 54.02 -21.63
N PRO A 169 -18.76 53.12 -21.92
CA PRO A 169 -18.68 51.76 -22.46
C PRO A 169 -19.74 51.45 -23.59
N VAL A 170 -20.03 50.16 -23.84
CA VAL A 170 -21.26 49.54 -24.42
C VAL A 170 -21.45 49.39 -25.96
N VAL A 171 -22.21 48.33 -26.33
CA VAL A 171 -23.00 48.06 -27.57
C VAL A 171 -22.40 47.17 -28.69
N ARG A 172 -22.88 45.92 -28.77
CA ARG A 172 -22.93 45.00 -29.94
C ARG A 172 -24.09 45.43 -30.88
N PRO A 173 -24.15 45.17 -32.24
CA PRO A 173 -24.29 43.79 -32.76
C PRO A 173 -24.01 43.42 -34.26
N ARG A 174 -23.91 42.09 -34.51
CA ARG A 174 -24.44 41.28 -35.65
C ARG A 174 -24.09 41.54 -37.15
N ALA A 175 -23.37 40.54 -37.70
CA ALA A 175 -23.85 39.51 -38.68
C ALA A 175 -23.66 39.61 -40.23
N GLY A 176 -23.29 38.46 -40.84
CA GLY A 176 -23.40 38.12 -42.28
C GLY A 176 -22.06 38.06 -43.06
N ARG A 177 -21.88 37.28 -44.15
CA ARG A 177 -22.70 36.25 -44.84
C ARG A 177 -21.86 35.36 -45.81
N ARG A 178 -22.03 34.02 -45.74
CA ARG A 178 -22.15 32.98 -46.82
C ARG A 178 -21.14 32.80 -48.01
N ARG A 179 -20.70 31.52 -48.18
CA ARG A 179 -20.53 30.69 -49.44
C ARG A 179 -19.35 31.01 -50.40
N ALA A 180 -18.82 30.13 -51.29
CA ALA A 180 -19.07 28.71 -51.70
C ALA A 180 -17.71 27.98 -52.02
N ARG A 181 -17.55 26.62 -52.02
CA ARG A 181 -17.55 25.61 -53.14
C ARG A 181 -16.73 25.95 -54.42
N GLU A 182 -16.09 25.05 -55.20
CA GLU A 182 -16.04 23.56 -55.42
C GLU A 182 -14.55 23.10 -55.73
N ARG A 183 -14.00 21.92 -55.35
CA ARG A 183 -13.93 20.55 -55.98
C ARG A 183 -13.24 20.36 -57.38
N ALA A 184 -12.16 19.55 -57.48
CA ALA A 184 -11.97 18.35 -58.37
C ALA A 184 -10.49 17.86 -58.66
N ASP A 185 -10.14 16.66 -58.16
CA ASP A 185 -9.40 15.46 -58.68
C ASP A 185 -8.20 15.46 -59.70
N ASP A 186 -7.03 14.92 -59.28
CA ASP A 186 -6.10 13.83 -59.80
C ASP A 186 -5.87 13.51 -61.33
N PRO A 187 -4.94 12.60 -61.81
CA PRO A 187 -3.79 11.88 -61.23
C PRO A 187 -2.47 11.72 -62.09
N ARG A 188 -1.46 10.98 -61.54
CA ARG A 188 -0.44 10.05 -62.18
C ARG A 188 1.08 10.40 -62.14
N VAL A 189 1.91 9.34 -62.12
CA VAL A 189 3.36 9.28 -61.77
C VAL A 189 4.08 8.13 -62.49
N PRO A 190 5.36 8.27 -62.94
CA PRO A 190 6.40 7.24 -62.71
C PRO A 190 7.84 7.80 -62.44
N ALA A 191 8.88 6.95 -62.58
CA ALA A 191 10.33 7.16 -62.27
C ALA A 191 11.23 6.64 -63.44
N PRO A 192 12.53 6.22 -63.31
CA PRO A 192 13.74 6.67 -62.56
C PRO A 192 14.98 6.76 -63.55
N PRO A 193 16.21 6.19 -63.34
CA PRO A 193 17.23 6.22 -62.24
C PRO A 193 18.67 6.68 -62.71
N GLN A 194 19.67 6.78 -61.80
CA GLN A 194 21.04 6.15 -61.87
C GLN A 194 22.08 6.72 -60.86
N ALA A 195 23.23 6.05 -60.67
CA ALA A 195 24.36 6.37 -59.76
C ALA A 195 25.67 5.66 -60.23
N VAL A 196 26.87 5.90 -59.64
CA VAL A 196 28.03 4.94 -59.47
C VAL A 196 29.37 5.54 -58.94
N ALA A 197 30.03 4.83 -57.98
CA ALA A 197 31.48 4.73 -57.63
C ALA A 197 32.39 5.97 -57.30
N ARG A 198 33.68 5.80 -56.88
CA ARG A 198 34.26 5.23 -55.62
C ARG A 198 35.82 5.31 -55.57
N ARG A 199 36.40 5.88 -54.47
CA ARG A 199 37.79 5.65 -53.92
C ARG A 199 39.02 6.03 -54.80
N PRO A 200 40.31 5.98 -54.34
CA PRO A 200 40.91 5.73 -52.99
C PRO A 200 41.79 6.95 -52.52
N ASP A 201 42.83 6.94 -51.64
CA ASP A 201 43.42 5.95 -50.68
C ASP A 201 43.87 6.58 -49.31
N ARG A 202 45.19 6.75 -49.04
CA ARG A 202 45.78 6.87 -47.68
C ARG A 202 47.10 7.68 -47.55
N ARG A 203 47.50 7.90 -46.27
CA ARG A 203 48.74 8.50 -45.69
C ARG A 203 48.70 10.03 -45.56
N GLY A 204 49.12 10.66 -44.45
CA GLY A 204 49.48 10.12 -43.12
C GLY A 204 50.38 11.07 -42.31
N GLY A 205 50.00 11.40 -41.06
CA GLY A 205 50.77 12.26 -40.14
C GLY A 205 49.93 12.65 -38.91
N GLN A 206 50.54 12.75 -37.74
CA GLN A 206 49.85 13.01 -36.46
C GLN A 206 49.96 14.49 -36.04
N GLY A 207 48.93 15.01 -35.36
CA GLY A 207 48.91 16.38 -34.84
C GLY A 207 47.71 16.65 -33.94
N MET A 208 47.84 16.27 -32.67
CA MET A 208 47.18 16.85 -31.47
C MET A 208 45.71 17.34 -31.60
N THR A 209 44.76 16.59 -31.06
CA THR A 209 43.33 16.95 -31.03
C THR A 209 42.79 17.02 -29.60
N ASP A 210 42.29 18.19 -29.19
CA ASP A 210 41.29 18.26 -28.12
C ASP A 210 39.97 17.62 -28.60
N PRO A 211 39.25 16.87 -27.75
CA PRO A 211 38.00 16.22 -28.14
C PRO A 211 36.83 17.22 -28.13
N ALA A 212 36.20 17.39 -29.30
CA ALA A 212 34.88 18.02 -29.38
C ALA A 212 33.81 17.12 -28.73
N THR A 213 32.82 17.73 -28.08
CA THR A 213 31.74 17.04 -27.35
C THR A 213 30.72 16.39 -28.29
N ASP A 214 30.73 15.06 -28.41
CA ASP A 214 29.62 14.31 -29.03
C ASP A 214 28.50 14.08 -28.02
N HIS A 215 27.37 14.78 -28.20
CA HIS A 215 26.18 14.62 -27.35
C HIS A 215 25.36 13.40 -27.78
N ARG A 216 25.84 12.20 -27.43
CA ARG A 216 25.09 10.93 -27.58
C ARG A 216 25.23 10.03 -26.36
N SER A 217 24.13 9.32 -26.06
CA SER A 217 23.99 8.31 -24.99
C SER A 217 24.05 8.79 -23.53
N THR A 218 22.94 9.37 -23.06
CA THR A 218 22.63 9.53 -21.62
C THR A 218 21.28 8.88 -21.25
N LEU A 219 20.99 7.70 -21.81
CA LEU A 219 19.75 6.93 -21.53
C LEU A 219 19.99 5.50 -21.03
N ASN A 220 21.24 5.04 -20.94
CA ASN A 220 21.59 3.78 -20.25
C ASN A 220 22.06 4.04 -18.81
N GLY A 221 21.25 4.77 -18.05
CA GLY A 221 21.33 4.81 -16.59
C GLY A 221 20.70 3.57 -15.97
N ALA A 222 21.23 2.38 -16.26
CA ALA A 222 20.81 1.18 -15.55
C ALA A 222 21.14 1.37 -14.05
N PRO A 223 20.21 1.08 -13.13
CA PRO A 223 20.49 1.22 -11.70
C PRO A 223 21.66 0.30 -11.32
N ARG A 224 22.45 0.70 -10.30
CA ARG A 224 23.44 -0.19 -9.67
C ARG A 224 22.70 -1.32 -8.96
N THR A 225 22.28 -2.35 -9.71
CA THR A 225 21.71 -3.56 -9.16
C THR A 225 22.77 -4.22 -8.28
N MET A 226 22.49 -4.32 -6.98
CA MET A 226 23.30 -5.03 -6.02
C MET A 226 23.33 -6.53 -6.40
N GLN A 227 24.29 -6.93 -7.23
CA GLN A 227 24.49 -8.33 -7.62
C GLN A 227 25.11 -9.07 -6.45
N HIS A 228 24.25 -9.54 -5.55
CA HIS A 228 24.64 -10.40 -4.45
C HIS A 228 24.85 -11.85 -4.92
N ASP A 229 25.73 -12.55 -4.21
CA ASP A 229 26.03 -13.98 -4.36
C ASP A 229 24.86 -14.91 -3.98
N ARG A 230 23.84 -14.34 -3.32
CA ARG A 230 22.60 -14.97 -2.84
C ARG A 230 21.60 -13.90 -2.42
N VAL A 231 20.35 -14.27 -2.18
CA VAL A 231 19.40 -13.43 -1.42
C VAL A 231 20.02 -13.08 -0.06
N LEU A 232 20.05 -11.79 0.29
CA LEU A 232 20.48 -11.36 1.63
C LEU A 232 19.49 -11.87 2.67
N PHE A 233 20.00 -12.44 3.75
CA PHE A 233 19.20 -13.03 4.83
C PHE A 233 19.69 -12.52 6.18
N GLY A 234 18.77 -12.07 7.04
CA GLY A 234 19.13 -11.33 8.26
C GLY A 234 17.97 -10.99 9.18
N ALA A 235 18.21 -10.02 10.07
CA ALA A 235 17.22 -9.41 10.95
C ALA A 235 17.72 -8.09 11.51
N ALA A 236 16.81 -7.22 11.96
CA ALA A 236 17.18 -6.10 12.82
C ALA A 236 17.79 -6.62 14.14
N TYR A 237 18.90 -6.02 14.57
CA TYR A 237 19.63 -6.37 15.78
C TYR A 237 19.86 -5.14 16.66
N TYR A 238 19.38 -5.23 17.90
CA TYR A 238 19.49 -4.17 18.90
C TYR A 238 20.33 -4.66 20.07
N HIS A 239 21.63 -4.35 20.04
CA HIS A 239 22.55 -4.65 21.14
C HIS A 239 22.19 -3.84 22.39
N GLU A 240 21.81 -2.58 22.16
CA GLU A 240 21.27 -1.60 23.10
C GLU A 240 20.08 -2.09 23.96
N TYR A 241 19.35 -3.13 23.52
CA TYR A 241 18.17 -3.66 24.21
C TYR A 241 18.43 -4.97 24.95
N GLN A 242 19.67 -5.51 24.91
CA GLN A 242 20.01 -6.76 25.58
C GLN A 242 20.00 -6.60 27.12
N PRO A 243 19.33 -7.50 27.88
CA PRO A 243 19.31 -7.44 29.34
C PRO A 243 20.64 -7.87 29.99
N THR A 244 21.48 -8.58 29.23
CA THR A 244 22.81 -9.06 29.62
C THR A 244 23.73 -9.10 28.39
N PRO A 245 25.02 -8.72 28.46
CA PRO A 245 25.93 -8.81 27.32
C PRO A 245 26.05 -10.24 26.76
N ARG A 246 25.89 -10.39 25.44
CA ARG A 246 25.87 -11.69 24.73
C ARG A 246 26.20 -11.61 23.23
N LEU A 247 26.94 -10.57 22.81
CA LEU A 247 27.20 -10.25 21.39
C LEU A 247 27.77 -11.44 20.60
N ASP A 248 28.82 -12.06 21.13
CA ASP A 248 29.53 -13.19 20.52
C ASP A 248 28.59 -14.38 20.27
N GLU A 249 27.68 -14.65 21.22
CA GLU A 249 26.69 -15.73 21.13
C GLU A 249 25.56 -15.41 20.14
N ASP A 250 25.16 -14.14 20.03
CA ASP A 250 24.23 -13.71 18.98
C ASP A 250 24.86 -13.86 17.59
N MET A 251 26.08 -13.36 17.40
CA MET A 251 26.79 -13.42 16.10
C MET A 251 27.10 -14.87 15.68
N ARG A 252 27.47 -15.73 16.63
CA ARG A 252 27.62 -17.18 16.41
C ARG A 252 26.31 -17.82 15.94
N LEU A 253 25.21 -17.57 16.63
CA LEU A 253 23.88 -18.09 16.26
C LEU A 253 23.39 -17.53 14.92
N MET A 254 23.65 -16.25 14.61
CA MET A 254 23.36 -15.65 13.31
C MET A 254 24.13 -16.35 12.19
N GLN A 255 25.44 -16.55 12.36
CA GLN A 255 26.28 -17.25 11.38
C GLN A 255 25.81 -18.70 11.17
N GLU A 256 25.46 -19.42 12.24
CA GLU A 256 24.90 -20.78 12.18
C GLU A 256 23.53 -20.83 11.47
N ALA A 257 22.68 -19.82 11.68
CA ALA A 257 21.42 -19.64 10.95
C ALA A 257 21.61 -19.23 9.48
N GLY A 258 22.84 -18.90 9.05
CA GLY A 258 23.15 -18.49 7.69
C GLY A 258 22.97 -17.00 7.40
N PHE A 259 22.84 -16.18 8.45
CA PHE A 259 22.64 -14.75 8.29
C PHE A 259 23.87 -14.12 7.63
N SER A 260 23.60 -13.02 6.93
CA SER A 260 24.52 -12.40 5.97
C SER A 260 24.36 -10.89 5.90
N VAL A 261 23.35 -10.36 6.59
CA VAL A 261 23.07 -8.95 6.84
C VAL A 261 22.40 -8.83 8.22
N ILE A 262 22.55 -7.69 8.87
CA ILE A 262 21.69 -7.21 9.97
C ILE A 262 21.42 -5.70 9.80
N ARG A 263 20.27 -5.23 10.27
CA ARG A 263 19.97 -3.79 10.43
C ARG A 263 20.23 -3.33 11.86
N VAL A 264 20.85 -2.16 12.05
CA VAL A 264 21.18 -1.62 13.39
C VAL A 264 21.02 -0.10 13.49
N GLY A 265 20.73 0.39 14.71
CA GLY A 265 20.99 1.78 15.12
C GLY A 265 19.90 2.83 14.84
N GLU A 266 18.82 2.51 14.11
CA GLU A 266 17.72 3.44 13.83
C GLU A 266 16.88 3.79 15.08
N SER A 267 16.88 2.93 16.10
CA SER A 267 15.92 3.02 17.20
C SER A 267 16.38 3.85 18.41
N VAL A 268 17.57 4.46 18.36
CA VAL A 268 18.27 4.96 19.57
C VAL A 268 19.02 6.29 19.44
N TRP A 269 18.37 7.36 18.97
CA TRP A 269 18.97 8.71 19.00
C TRP A 269 19.44 9.10 20.42
N SER A 270 18.71 8.74 21.48
CA SER A 270 19.13 9.00 22.87
C SER A 270 20.40 8.26 23.31
N THR A 271 20.87 7.25 22.57
CA THR A 271 22.18 6.60 22.79
C THR A 271 23.25 7.27 21.95
N TRP A 272 22.95 7.61 20.69
CA TRP A 272 23.85 8.37 19.81
C TRP A 272 24.18 9.79 20.31
N GLU A 273 23.19 10.46 20.90
CA GLU A 273 23.28 11.83 21.42
C GLU A 273 22.49 11.93 22.74
N PRO A 274 23.04 11.46 23.88
CA PRO A 274 22.36 11.47 25.18
C PRO A 274 22.08 12.88 25.74
N GLU A 275 22.91 13.87 25.39
CA GLU A 275 22.67 15.29 25.67
C GLU A 275 22.94 16.14 24.42
N ASN A 276 22.30 17.31 24.29
CA ASN A 276 22.38 18.15 23.10
C ASN A 276 23.83 18.56 22.77
N GLY A 277 24.40 18.04 21.67
CA GLY A 277 25.77 18.25 21.24
C GLY A 277 26.81 17.31 21.85
N VAL A 278 26.40 16.39 22.73
CA VAL A 278 27.25 15.37 23.35
C VAL A 278 26.94 14.03 22.70
N PHE A 279 27.88 13.53 21.90
CA PHE A 279 27.71 12.28 21.15
C PHE A 279 28.45 11.13 21.83
N ASP A 280 27.79 9.99 21.93
CA ASP A 280 28.46 8.70 22.07
C ASP A 280 28.27 7.96 20.75
N LEU A 281 29.37 7.79 20.00
CA LEU A 281 29.36 7.11 18.71
C LEU A 281 30.00 5.73 18.79
N GLU A 282 30.85 5.46 19.79
CA GLU A 282 31.74 4.29 19.80
C GLU A 282 31.02 3.02 20.28
N TRP A 283 29.87 3.15 20.95
CA TRP A 283 29.07 2.02 21.44
C TRP A 283 28.70 0.99 20.37
N LEU A 284 28.53 1.41 19.10
CA LEU A 284 28.18 0.51 18.00
C LEU A 284 29.40 -0.20 17.40
N ALA A 285 30.62 0.32 17.54
CA ALA A 285 31.80 -0.22 16.88
C ALA A 285 32.01 -1.73 17.15
N PRO A 286 31.93 -2.24 18.41
CA PRO A 286 32.04 -3.67 18.67
C PRO A 286 31.00 -4.54 17.96
N VAL A 287 29.79 -4.00 17.72
CA VAL A 287 28.73 -4.71 16.99
C VAL A 287 29.08 -4.85 15.51
N LEU A 288 29.66 -3.80 14.91
CA LEU A 288 30.10 -3.83 13.51
C LEU A 288 31.36 -4.68 13.32
N ASP A 289 32.31 -4.60 14.26
CA ASP A 289 33.52 -5.43 14.29
C ASP A 289 33.13 -6.91 14.36
N ALA A 290 32.32 -7.30 15.36
CA ALA A 290 31.88 -8.69 15.53
C ALA A 290 31.05 -9.20 14.34
N ALA A 291 30.19 -8.37 13.75
CA ALA A 291 29.49 -8.71 12.51
C ALA A 291 30.46 -8.97 11.35
N HIS A 292 31.47 -8.11 11.17
CA HIS A 292 32.49 -8.28 10.13
C HIS A 292 33.29 -9.58 10.31
N GLU A 293 33.76 -9.86 11.52
CA GLU A 293 34.47 -11.10 11.86
C GLU A 293 33.65 -12.36 11.57
N HIS A 294 32.32 -12.28 11.71
CA HIS A 294 31.40 -13.38 11.41
C HIS A 294 30.93 -13.44 9.95
N GLY A 295 31.39 -12.52 9.08
CA GLY A 295 30.96 -12.44 7.67
C GLY A 295 29.55 -11.88 7.47
N ILE A 296 29.00 -11.21 8.49
CA ILE A 296 27.68 -10.59 8.50
C ILE A 296 27.83 -9.12 8.08
N ARG A 297 27.06 -8.71 7.07
CA ARG A 297 27.06 -7.33 6.55
C ARG A 297 26.07 -6.48 7.38
N VAL A 298 26.13 -5.16 7.26
CA VAL A 298 25.31 -4.24 8.07
C VAL A 298 24.63 -3.19 7.20
N VAL A 299 23.33 -3.00 7.44
CA VAL A 299 22.57 -1.81 7.01
C VAL A 299 22.45 -0.87 8.21
N LEU A 300 23.05 0.31 8.10
CA LEU A 300 23.12 1.27 9.21
C LEU A 300 21.94 2.25 9.16
N GLY A 301 21.12 2.24 10.20
CA GLY A 301 19.96 3.12 10.34
C GLY A 301 20.31 4.51 10.86
N THR A 302 19.70 5.55 10.28
CA THR A 302 19.71 6.90 10.85
C THR A 302 18.56 7.04 11.87
N PRO A 303 18.77 7.66 13.04
CA PRO A 303 17.87 7.48 14.17
C PRO A 303 16.72 8.51 14.26
N THR A 304 16.31 9.09 13.12
CA THR A 304 15.49 10.31 13.10
C THR A 304 14.02 10.12 13.48
N TYR A 305 13.50 8.89 13.39
CA TYR A 305 12.08 8.58 13.58
C TYR A 305 11.57 8.75 15.04
N ALA A 306 12.48 8.88 16.02
CA ALA A 306 12.18 8.96 17.45
C ALA A 306 13.21 9.87 18.14
N VAL A 307 12.78 11.05 18.57
CA VAL A 307 13.67 12.06 19.16
C VAL A 307 13.95 11.82 20.64
N PRO A 308 15.14 12.18 21.15
CA PRO A 308 15.41 12.15 22.58
C PRO A 308 14.59 13.21 23.32
N MET A 309 14.17 12.91 24.55
CA MET A 309 13.38 13.85 25.39
C MET A 309 14.08 15.20 25.64
N TRP A 310 15.42 15.30 25.51
CA TRP A 310 16.08 16.61 25.59
C TRP A 310 15.67 17.53 24.44
N LEU A 311 15.42 17.00 23.23
CA LEU A 311 15.06 17.77 22.03
C LEU A 311 13.62 18.28 22.13
N ALA A 312 12.65 17.37 22.33
CA ALA A 312 11.25 17.74 22.52
C ALA A 312 10.99 18.60 23.78
N ARG A 313 11.94 18.69 24.71
CA ARG A 313 11.90 19.62 25.85
C ARG A 313 12.41 21.03 25.53
N ILE A 314 13.39 21.18 24.63
CA ILE A 314 13.96 22.49 24.29
C ILE A 314 13.31 23.16 23.07
N VAL A 315 12.67 22.38 22.19
CA VAL A 315 11.79 22.88 21.12
C VAL A 315 10.50 22.04 21.10
N PRO A 316 9.56 22.23 22.05
CA PRO A 316 8.29 21.50 22.07
C PRO A 316 7.38 21.81 20.86
N GLU A 317 7.70 22.83 20.07
CA GLU A 317 7.03 23.18 18.82
C GLU A 317 7.18 22.10 17.74
N ILE A 318 8.22 21.24 17.81
CA ILE A 318 8.43 20.15 16.85
C ILE A 318 7.36 19.04 16.95
N ASN A 319 6.55 19.00 18.00
CA ASN A 319 5.60 17.91 18.20
C ASN A 319 4.42 18.01 17.21
N VAL A 320 4.11 16.91 16.52
CA VAL A 320 3.04 16.87 15.50
C VAL A 320 1.70 17.33 16.07
N ARG A 321 0.98 18.12 15.27
CA ARG A 321 -0.47 18.29 15.37
C ARG A 321 -1.14 17.61 14.19
N ARG A 322 -2.04 16.66 14.46
CA ARG A 322 -2.90 15.99 13.45
C ARG A 322 -4.01 16.88 12.88
N ARG A 323 -4.17 18.09 13.43
CA ARG A 323 -5.14 19.14 13.11
C ARG A 323 -4.55 20.49 13.49
N THR A 324 -4.76 21.55 12.71
CA THR A 324 -4.12 22.86 12.96
C THR A 324 -4.60 23.51 14.26
N SER A 325 -5.86 23.29 14.65
CA SER A 325 -6.43 23.66 15.96
C SER A 325 -6.27 22.58 17.04
N GLY A 326 -5.69 21.43 16.69
CA GLY A 326 -5.48 20.30 17.60
C GLY A 326 -4.37 20.55 18.62
N GLU A 327 -4.41 19.79 19.71
CA GLU A 327 -3.29 19.71 20.66
C GLU A 327 -2.09 19.03 19.98
N ALA A 328 -0.88 19.42 20.39
CA ALA A 328 0.34 18.74 19.95
C ALA A 328 0.44 17.36 20.61
N MET A 329 0.96 16.37 19.89
CA MET A 329 1.20 15.03 20.42
C MET A 329 2.17 15.09 21.61
N GLY A 330 1.92 14.29 22.63
CA GLY A 330 2.85 14.13 23.76
C GLY A 330 4.05 13.29 23.34
N TRP A 331 5.24 13.62 23.86
CA TRP A 331 6.43 12.78 23.71
C TRP A 331 6.29 11.47 24.49
N GLY A 332 6.73 10.36 23.90
CA GLY A 332 6.79 9.03 24.53
C GLY A 332 6.40 7.87 23.60
N ALA A 333 6.38 8.07 22.29
CA ALA A 333 6.05 7.08 21.28
C ALA A 333 7.21 6.96 20.26
N ARG A 334 6.89 6.63 19.00
CA ARG A 334 7.72 6.95 17.84
C ARG A 334 6.93 7.81 16.85
N GLN A 335 7.63 8.59 16.04
CA GLN A 335 7.10 9.38 14.93
C GLN A 335 6.10 10.49 15.33
N GLU A 336 6.09 10.94 16.58
CA GLU A 336 5.27 12.07 17.06
C GLU A 336 5.80 13.48 16.68
N ILE A 337 6.73 13.57 15.72
CA ILE A 337 7.52 14.77 15.43
C ILE A 337 7.30 15.28 14.00
N ASP A 338 7.12 16.58 13.86
CA ASP A 338 7.05 17.30 12.59
C ASP A 338 8.44 17.33 11.94
N HIS A 339 8.70 16.35 11.07
CA HIS A 339 9.94 16.27 10.30
C HIS A 339 10.10 17.38 9.25
N ALA A 340 9.12 18.26 9.08
CA ALA A 340 9.24 19.49 8.30
C ALA A 340 9.77 20.68 9.11
N HIS A 341 9.80 20.61 10.45
CA HIS A 341 10.16 21.73 11.30
C HIS A 341 11.68 22.05 11.27
N PRO A 342 12.12 23.30 11.00
CA PRO A 342 13.53 23.63 10.79
C PRO A 342 14.48 23.24 11.93
N ALA A 343 14.02 23.36 13.19
CA ALA A 343 14.84 22.96 14.33
C ALA A 343 15.05 21.44 14.41
N PHE A 344 14.04 20.63 14.05
CA PHE A 344 14.21 19.19 13.97
C PHE A 344 15.21 18.84 12.86
N LEU A 345 15.07 19.44 11.67
CA LEU A 345 15.99 19.21 10.54
C LEU A 345 17.45 19.55 10.91
N PHE A 346 17.70 20.66 11.61
CA PHE A 346 19.04 21.01 12.11
C PHE A 346 19.62 19.93 13.03
N HIS A 347 18.82 19.41 13.97
CA HIS A 347 19.27 18.37 14.89
C HIS A 347 19.43 17.00 14.19
N ALA A 348 18.54 16.66 13.26
CA ALA A 348 18.59 15.46 12.43
C ALA A 348 19.84 15.43 11.55
N GLU A 349 20.13 16.51 10.80
CA GLU A 349 21.33 16.61 9.97
C GLU A 349 22.60 16.43 10.80
N ARG A 350 22.65 17.06 11.98
CA ARG A 350 23.78 16.95 12.90
C ARG A 350 24.04 15.51 13.34
N VAL A 351 23.01 14.74 13.72
CA VAL A 351 23.19 13.34 14.16
C VAL A 351 23.50 12.41 12.98
N ILE A 352 22.83 12.58 11.83
CA ILE A 352 23.11 11.82 10.60
C ILE A 352 24.58 11.98 10.21
N ARG A 353 25.05 13.23 10.05
CA ARG A 353 26.45 13.52 9.68
C ARG A 353 27.45 12.95 10.66
N LYS A 354 27.14 12.92 11.96
CA LYS A 354 28.02 12.34 12.99
C LYS A 354 28.11 10.81 12.90
N ILE A 355 26.99 10.12 12.73
CA ILE A 355 26.96 8.65 12.61
C ILE A 355 27.63 8.21 11.31
N VAL A 356 27.23 8.77 10.17
CA VAL A 356 27.72 8.33 8.86
C VAL A 356 29.21 8.65 8.71
N ALA A 357 29.69 9.83 9.12
CA ALA A 357 31.11 10.16 9.06
C ALA A 357 31.99 9.31 9.99
N ARG A 358 31.43 8.63 11.00
CA ARG A 358 32.16 7.69 11.87
C ARG A 358 32.23 6.28 11.27
N TYR A 359 31.27 5.90 10.43
CA TYR A 359 31.07 4.50 10.00
C TYR A 359 31.08 4.26 8.48
N ALA A 360 31.23 5.30 7.65
CA ALA A 360 31.27 5.16 6.20
C ALA A 360 32.36 4.20 5.69
N ASP A 361 33.57 4.28 6.26
CA ASP A 361 34.69 3.40 5.91
C ASP A 361 34.65 2.02 6.59
N HIS A 362 33.62 1.72 7.40
CA HIS A 362 33.55 0.44 8.11
C HIS A 362 33.24 -0.71 7.14
N PRO A 363 34.04 -1.80 7.11
CA PRO A 363 33.91 -2.85 6.09
C PRO A 363 32.64 -3.71 6.25
N ALA A 364 32.03 -3.74 7.44
CA ALA A 364 30.72 -4.37 7.63
C ALA A 364 29.59 -3.60 6.91
N VAL A 365 29.67 -2.27 6.82
CA VAL A 365 28.55 -1.44 6.36
C VAL A 365 28.46 -1.47 4.84
N ILE A 366 27.34 -2.00 4.33
CA ILE A 366 27.03 -2.13 2.89
C ILE A 366 25.94 -1.17 2.42
N GLY A 367 25.30 -0.43 3.33
CA GLY A 367 24.27 0.51 2.99
C GLY A 367 23.61 1.14 4.22
N TYR A 368 22.64 2.01 3.96
CA TYR A 368 21.99 2.85 4.97
C TYR A 368 20.49 2.83 4.84
N GLN A 369 19.81 2.80 5.98
CA GLN A 369 18.39 3.11 6.07
C GLN A 369 18.22 4.55 6.57
N VAL A 370 17.69 5.45 5.74
CA VAL A 370 17.33 6.81 6.16
C VAL A 370 15.94 6.82 6.79
N ASP A 371 15.80 7.33 8.01
CA ASP A 371 14.61 7.18 8.86
C ASP A 371 14.11 5.73 9.02
N ASN A 372 12.86 5.52 9.47
CA ASN A 372 12.23 4.20 9.58
C ASN A 372 10.70 4.30 9.50
N GLU A 373 10.09 3.65 8.51
CA GLU A 373 8.65 3.67 8.21
C GLU A 373 8.05 5.09 8.05
N PRO A 374 8.67 5.99 7.28
CA PRO A 374 8.32 7.40 7.24
C PRO A 374 6.87 7.67 6.81
N GLY A 375 6.32 8.78 7.31
CA GLY A 375 4.99 9.26 6.90
C GLY A 375 3.80 8.72 7.69
N ASN A 376 4.01 8.35 8.96
CA ASN A 376 2.96 7.87 9.85
C ASN A 376 1.88 8.91 10.16
N GLU A 377 2.26 10.18 10.28
CA GLU A 377 1.38 11.24 10.76
C GLU A 377 1.01 12.27 9.69
N LEU A 378 -0.25 12.70 9.69
CA LEU A 378 -0.73 13.81 8.87
C LEU A 378 -0.38 15.13 9.56
N ILE A 379 0.84 15.62 9.32
CA ILE A 379 1.35 16.87 9.89
C ILE A 379 0.49 18.06 9.45
N ALA A 380 -0.16 18.73 10.39
CA ALA A 380 -1.02 19.88 10.19
C ALA A 380 -0.63 21.09 11.08
N ASN A 381 0.63 21.13 11.51
CA ASN A 381 1.22 22.23 12.28
C ASN A 381 0.96 23.61 11.62
N PRO A 382 0.79 24.72 12.38
CA PRO A 382 0.48 26.04 11.82
C PRO A 382 1.50 26.54 10.79
N GLU A 383 2.79 26.30 11.02
CA GLU A 383 3.91 26.62 10.13
C GLU A 383 3.89 25.76 8.84
N VAL A 384 3.41 24.51 8.92
CA VAL A 384 3.22 23.63 7.77
C VAL A 384 1.99 24.05 6.96
N PHE A 385 0.90 24.45 7.62
CA PHE A 385 -0.24 25.09 6.94
C PHE A 385 0.17 26.40 6.24
N GLN A 386 0.98 27.26 6.87
CA GLN A 386 1.45 28.48 6.20
C GLN A 386 2.34 28.18 4.99
N ARG A 387 3.19 27.15 5.05
CA ARG A 387 3.93 26.64 3.88
C ARG A 387 3.00 26.12 2.77
N PHE A 388 1.83 25.58 3.11
CA PHE A 388 0.81 25.20 2.13
C PHE A 388 0.11 26.42 1.50
N VAL A 389 -0.23 27.45 2.27
CA VAL A 389 -0.72 28.75 1.72
C VAL A 389 0.29 29.32 0.72
N ASP A 390 1.59 29.25 1.04
CA ASP A 390 2.65 29.72 0.16
C ASP A 390 2.87 28.77 -1.04
N HIS A 391 2.73 27.45 -0.89
CA HIS A 391 2.73 26.50 -2.01
C HIS A 391 1.60 26.81 -3.01
N LEU A 392 0.36 26.96 -2.54
CA LEU A 392 -0.78 27.32 -3.39
C LEU A 392 -0.55 28.65 -4.12
N ARG A 393 0.09 29.63 -3.46
CA ARG A 393 0.46 30.89 -4.12
C ARG A 393 1.40 30.70 -5.31
N HIS A 394 2.34 29.77 -5.23
CA HIS A 394 3.23 29.45 -6.36
C HIS A 394 2.53 28.61 -7.44
N THR A 395 1.70 27.64 -7.06
CA THR A 395 0.99 26.73 -7.99
C THR A 395 -0.09 27.43 -8.82
N TYR A 396 -0.88 28.31 -8.20
CA TYR A 396 -2.01 28.98 -8.85
C TYR A 396 -1.74 30.44 -9.24
N GLY A 397 -0.76 31.10 -8.59
CA GLY A 397 -0.37 32.49 -8.86
C GLY A 397 -1.32 33.54 -8.25
N SER A 398 -2.63 33.35 -8.37
CA SER A 398 -3.64 34.24 -7.77
C SER A 398 -4.83 33.47 -7.16
N VAL A 399 -5.55 34.13 -6.24
CA VAL A 399 -6.73 33.54 -5.60
C VAL A 399 -7.93 33.46 -6.54
N GLU A 400 -8.00 34.31 -7.56
CA GLU A 400 -9.02 34.23 -8.62
C GLU A 400 -8.90 32.90 -9.36
N ARG A 401 -7.69 32.52 -9.76
CA ARG A 401 -7.44 31.21 -10.37
C ARG A 401 -7.72 30.07 -9.40
N LEU A 402 -7.32 30.15 -8.13
CA LEU A 402 -7.68 29.12 -7.14
C LEU A 402 -9.21 28.97 -6.98
N ASN A 403 -9.94 30.08 -6.90
CA ASN A 403 -11.40 30.11 -6.79
C ASN A 403 -12.09 29.48 -8.01
N GLU A 404 -11.53 29.65 -9.20
CA GLU A 404 -12.03 29.05 -10.44
C GLU A 404 -11.66 27.57 -10.52
N GLU A 405 -10.41 27.22 -10.20
CA GLU A 405 -9.92 25.85 -10.31
C GLU A 405 -10.60 24.93 -9.28
N TRP A 406 -10.83 25.40 -8.04
CA TRP A 406 -11.52 24.66 -6.98
C TRP A 406 -13.04 24.92 -6.92
N GLY A 407 -13.60 25.76 -7.80
CA GLY A 407 -15.05 26.01 -7.86
C GLY A 407 -15.65 26.72 -6.64
N LEU A 408 -14.85 27.47 -5.87
CA LEU A 408 -15.19 28.03 -4.53
C LEU A 408 -16.35 29.06 -4.51
N THR A 409 -17.01 29.29 -5.64
CA THR A 409 -18.36 29.88 -5.68
C THR A 409 -19.38 29.00 -4.93
N TYR A 410 -19.16 27.68 -4.84
CA TYR A 410 -19.93 26.77 -4.00
C TYR A 410 -19.87 27.19 -2.52
N TRP A 411 -21.03 27.17 -1.85
CA TRP A 411 -21.23 27.61 -0.45
C TRP A 411 -20.59 28.96 -0.06
N SER A 412 -20.32 29.84 -1.03
CA SER A 412 -19.73 31.18 -0.82
C SER A 412 -18.29 31.19 -0.27
N HIS A 413 -17.49 30.16 -0.58
CA HIS A 413 -16.09 30.04 -0.11
C HIS A 413 -15.05 30.83 -0.94
N ARG A 414 -15.46 31.80 -1.78
CA ARG A 414 -14.52 32.56 -2.63
C ARG A 414 -13.57 33.42 -1.80
N LEU A 415 -12.27 33.18 -1.94
CA LEU A 415 -11.20 33.96 -1.34
C LEU A 415 -11.06 35.32 -2.07
N SER A 416 -10.80 36.39 -1.32
CA SER A 416 -10.43 37.71 -1.86
C SER A 416 -8.93 38.00 -1.71
N THR A 417 -8.24 37.28 -0.83
CA THR A 417 -6.78 37.31 -0.64
C THR A 417 -6.28 35.97 -0.10
N TRP A 418 -4.97 35.71 -0.19
CA TRP A 418 -4.33 34.50 0.34
C TRP A 418 -4.49 34.34 1.87
N ALA A 419 -4.76 35.44 2.58
CA ALA A 419 -5.03 35.43 4.02
C ALA A 419 -6.45 34.93 4.37
N ASP A 420 -7.34 34.74 3.39
CA ASP A 420 -8.70 34.22 3.61
C ASP A 420 -8.76 32.67 3.61
N LEU A 421 -7.67 31.98 3.25
CA LEU A 421 -7.66 30.52 3.16
C LEU A 421 -7.87 29.90 4.54
N TRP A 422 -8.89 29.04 4.67
CA TRP A 422 -9.21 28.34 5.91
C TRP A 422 -8.23 27.19 6.20
N THR A 423 -8.13 26.79 7.46
CA THR A 423 -7.32 25.64 7.90
C THR A 423 -8.01 24.29 7.58
N PRO A 424 -7.26 23.19 7.41
CA PRO A 424 -7.83 21.91 6.94
C PRO A 424 -8.94 21.35 7.84
N ASP A 425 -8.88 21.63 9.15
CA ASP A 425 -9.77 21.10 10.19
C ASP A 425 -11.28 21.25 9.95
N GLY A 426 -11.68 22.23 9.14
CA GLY A 426 -13.07 22.51 8.77
C GLY A 426 -13.36 22.38 7.28
N ASN A 427 -12.47 21.77 6.50
CA ASN A 427 -12.65 21.65 5.06
C ASN A 427 -13.81 20.70 4.69
N ALA A 428 -14.41 20.98 3.53
CA ALA A 428 -15.42 20.13 2.88
C ALA A 428 -15.32 20.21 1.35
N GLN A 429 -14.18 20.62 0.80
CA GLN A 429 -13.94 20.77 -0.65
C GLN A 429 -12.93 19.72 -1.11
N PRO A 430 -13.31 18.73 -1.96
CA PRO A 430 -12.41 17.66 -2.40
C PRO A 430 -11.10 18.14 -3.04
N GLN A 431 -11.16 19.30 -3.70
CA GLN A 431 -10.04 19.91 -4.41
C GLN A 431 -8.97 20.42 -3.43
N TYR A 432 -9.41 20.99 -2.30
CA TYR A 432 -8.55 21.35 -1.16
C TYR A 432 -7.95 20.09 -0.53
N ASP A 433 -8.76 19.05 -0.28
CA ASP A 433 -8.29 17.82 0.37
C ASP A 433 -7.19 17.15 -0.45
N LEU A 434 -7.40 16.97 -1.76
CA LEU A 434 -6.38 16.37 -2.64
C LEU A 434 -5.10 17.22 -2.69
N ALA A 435 -5.21 18.54 -2.80
CA ALA A 435 -4.05 19.44 -2.79
C ALA A 435 -3.28 19.40 -1.46
N TRP A 436 -3.99 19.33 -0.33
CA TRP A 436 -3.40 19.20 1.00
C TRP A 436 -2.72 17.84 1.18
N ARG A 437 -3.34 16.73 0.73
CA ARG A 437 -2.73 15.39 0.77
C ARG A 437 -1.48 15.27 -0.08
N ARG A 438 -1.47 15.84 -1.30
CA ARG A 438 -0.26 15.99 -2.14
C ARG A 438 0.86 16.72 -1.41
N PHE A 439 0.54 17.86 -0.78
CA PHE A 439 1.53 18.65 -0.03
C PHE A 439 2.08 17.90 1.21
N GLN A 440 1.24 17.16 1.94
CA GLN A 440 1.70 16.32 3.06
C GLN A 440 2.58 15.14 2.61
N ALA A 441 2.30 14.55 1.43
CA ALA A 441 3.14 13.54 0.82
C ALA A 441 4.50 14.10 0.36
N SER A 442 4.53 15.32 -0.20
CA SER A 442 5.78 15.96 -0.59
C SER A 442 6.71 16.26 0.60
N ILE A 443 6.18 16.58 1.77
CA ILE A 443 6.99 16.75 3.00
C ILE A 443 7.77 15.47 3.35
N THR A 444 7.11 14.32 3.26
CA THR A 444 7.72 13.02 3.57
C THR A 444 8.73 12.60 2.50
N THR A 445 8.40 12.84 1.22
CA THR A 445 9.27 12.58 0.08
C THR A 445 10.54 13.46 0.12
N ASP A 446 10.40 14.76 0.34
CA ASP A 446 11.51 15.72 0.44
C ASP A 446 12.43 15.39 1.63
N PHE A 447 11.87 14.99 2.77
CA PHE A 447 12.64 14.62 3.97
C PHE A 447 13.54 13.39 3.72
N ILE A 448 12.99 12.34 3.11
CA ILE A 448 13.76 11.13 2.76
C ILE A 448 14.80 11.43 1.66
N ALA A 449 14.43 12.22 0.65
CA ALA A 449 15.38 12.66 -0.38
C ALA A 449 16.54 13.50 0.18
N TRP A 450 16.26 14.36 1.15
CA TRP A 450 17.23 15.19 1.86
C TRP A 450 18.19 14.36 2.71
N GLN A 451 17.69 13.41 3.52
CA GLN A 451 18.56 12.48 4.25
C GLN A 451 19.43 11.64 3.30
N ALA A 452 18.85 11.12 2.21
CA ALA A 452 19.57 10.33 1.22
C ALA A 452 20.60 11.16 0.42
N ALA A 453 20.47 12.49 0.38
CA ALA A 453 21.51 13.37 -0.12
C ALA A 453 22.65 13.52 0.90
N ILE A 454 22.36 13.75 2.18
CA ILE A 454 23.36 13.87 3.25
C ILE A 454 24.19 12.59 3.38
N VAL A 455 23.57 11.40 3.36
CA VAL A 455 24.29 10.12 3.42
C VAL A 455 25.28 9.99 2.26
N ARG A 456 24.88 10.40 1.05
CA ARG A 456 25.72 10.34 -0.16
C ARG A 456 26.88 11.34 -0.19
N GLU A 457 26.99 12.25 0.78
CA GLU A 457 28.20 13.05 0.98
C GLU A 457 29.35 12.26 1.63
N TYR A 458 29.06 11.08 2.19
CA TYR A 458 30.01 10.23 2.93
C TYR A 458 30.06 8.78 2.45
N SER A 459 28.96 8.23 1.94
CA SER A 459 28.86 6.81 1.56
C SER A 459 29.82 6.44 0.43
N ARG A 460 30.45 5.27 0.55
CA ARG A 460 31.33 4.70 -0.49
C ARG A 460 30.53 4.29 -1.73
N GLU A 461 31.21 4.14 -2.87
CA GLU A 461 30.59 3.73 -4.13
C GLU A 461 29.99 2.32 -4.15
N ASP A 462 30.40 1.44 -3.23
CA ASP A 462 29.88 0.09 -3.02
C ASP A 462 28.69 0.03 -2.04
N GLN A 463 28.28 1.17 -1.46
CA GLN A 463 27.17 1.26 -0.52
C GLN A 463 25.88 1.78 -1.17
N PHE A 464 24.72 1.35 -0.66
CA PHE A 464 23.40 1.82 -1.10
C PHE A 464 22.67 2.64 -0.03
N VAL A 465 21.69 3.46 -0.44
CA VAL A 465 20.77 4.18 0.45
C VAL A 465 19.32 3.77 0.17
N THR A 466 18.57 3.45 1.23
CA THR A 466 17.15 3.06 1.18
C THR A 466 16.37 3.61 2.39
N THR A 467 15.07 3.34 2.48
CA THR A 467 14.25 3.47 3.70
C THR A 467 13.22 2.34 3.72
N CYS A 468 12.87 1.83 4.91
CA CYS A 468 11.84 0.80 5.02
C CYS A 468 10.44 1.41 4.83
N ILE A 469 9.74 1.01 3.78
CA ILE A 469 8.39 1.52 3.48
C ILE A 469 7.33 0.63 4.14
N SER A 470 6.53 1.23 5.01
CA SER A 470 5.29 0.65 5.50
C SER A 470 4.14 1.20 4.66
N TYR A 471 3.58 0.37 3.78
CA TYR A 471 2.85 0.81 2.59
C TYR A 471 1.46 1.43 2.85
N GLU A 472 0.96 1.37 4.09
CA GLU A 472 -0.29 2.02 4.51
C GLU A 472 -0.07 3.27 5.37
N ARG A 473 1.19 3.75 5.52
CA ARG A 473 1.52 5.04 6.12
C ARG A 473 0.84 6.19 5.34
N PRO A 474 0.08 7.10 5.99
CA PRO A 474 -0.77 8.08 5.29
C PRO A 474 -0.09 8.96 4.24
N THR A 475 1.16 9.40 4.47
CA THR A 475 1.87 10.32 3.56
C THR A 475 2.92 9.62 2.68
N ALA A 476 2.92 8.28 2.63
CA ALA A 476 3.77 7.54 1.72
C ALA A 476 3.22 7.58 0.27
N GLU A 477 3.91 8.32 -0.59
CA GLU A 477 3.82 8.21 -2.05
C GLU A 477 5.00 7.33 -2.50
N ASP A 478 4.76 6.02 -2.59
CA ASP A 478 5.77 4.96 -2.72
C ASP A 478 6.64 5.09 -3.99
N ASP A 479 6.06 5.35 -5.16
CA ASP A 479 6.85 5.60 -6.37
C ASP A 479 7.62 6.93 -6.36
N ALA A 480 7.27 7.88 -5.47
CA ALA A 480 7.94 9.17 -5.36
C ALA A 480 9.10 9.16 -4.38
N LEU A 481 8.83 8.65 -3.18
CA LEU A 481 9.78 8.45 -2.11
C LEU A 481 10.96 7.56 -2.56
N THR A 482 10.69 6.54 -3.40
CA THR A 482 11.74 5.66 -3.94
C THR A 482 12.60 6.25 -5.06
N ARG A 483 12.21 7.38 -5.69
CA ARG A 483 13.02 8.05 -6.75
C ARG A 483 14.37 8.55 -6.23
N ALA A 484 14.44 9.00 -4.98
CA ALA A 484 15.65 9.56 -4.38
C ALA A 484 16.56 8.51 -3.72
N LEU A 485 16.11 7.25 -3.65
CA LEU A 485 16.82 6.11 -3.05
C LEU A 485 17.47 5.26 -4.14
N ASP A 486 18.41 4.39 -3.77
CA ASP A 486 19.06 3.50 -4.73
C ASP A 486 18.20 2.25 -4.98
N VAL A 487 17.74 1.59 -3.90
CA VAL A 487 16.89 0.40 -3.93
C VAL A 487 15.62 0.60 -3.09
N THR A 488 14.50 -0.01 -3.50
CA THR A 488 13.28 -0.06 -2.67
C THR A 488 13.49 -0.97 -1.47
N ALA A 489 13.06 -0.55 -0.28
CA ALA A 489 12.87 -1.45 0.85
C ALA A 489 11.43 -1.35 1.39
N GLY A 490 10.94 -2.42 2.01
CA GLY A 490 9.55 -2.52 2.45
C GLY A 490 9.31 -3.50 3.59
N ASN A 491 8.21 -3.28 4.30
CA ASN A 491 7.81 -4.01 5.50
C ASN A 491 6.47 -4.73 5.30
N PRO A 492 6.43 -5.89 4.61
CA PRO A 492 5.25 -6.75 4.53
C PRO A 492 4.97 -7.42 5.88
N TYR A 493 3.89 -7.01 6.56
CA TYR A 493 3.38 -7.68 7.75
C TYR A 493 2.02 -8.32 7.46
N TYR A 494 1.90 -9.61 7.76
CA TYR A 494 0.71 -10.43 7.45
C TYR A 494 0.32 -11.30 8.64
N ARG A 495 -0.95 -11.66 8.71
CA ARG A 495 -1.44 -12.69 9.63
C ARG A 495 -0.95 -14.06 9.19
N MET A 496 -0.73 -14.93 10.17
CA MET A 496 -0.19 -16.28 10.00
C MET A 496 -1.28 -17.32 10.32
N GLN A 497 -0.91 -18.60 10.41
CA GLN A 497 -1.81 -19.70 10.75
C GLN A 497 -2.90 -19.87 9.68
N ASP A 498 -4.15 -20.15 10.08
CA ASP A 498 -5.29 -20.36 9.17
C ASP A 498 -5.52 -19.17 8.23
N ALA A 499 -5.08 -17.95 8.60
CA ALA A 499 -5.18 -16.74 7.78
C ALA A 499 -4.30 -16.76 6.49
N LEU A 500 -3.56 -17.83 6.25
CA LEU A 500 -2.81 -18.10 5.01
C LEU A 500 -3.30 -19.36 4.28
N GLU A 501 -4.36 -20.05 4.73
CA GLU A 501 -4.84 -21.27 4.08
C GLU A 501 -5.54 -20.98 2.74
N LEU A 502 -5.32 -21.85 1.75
CA LEU A 502 -6.07 -21.89 0.50
C LEU A 502 -6.87 -23.21 0.40
N PRO A 503 -8.10 -23.17 -0.15
CA PRO A 503 -8.82 -21.98 -0.64
C PRO A 503 -9.22 -21.04 0.51
N ASP A 504 -8.94 -19.74 0.35
CA ASP A 504 -9.22 -18.74 1.38
C ASP A 504 -10.73 -18.54 1.56
N THR A 505 -11.18 -18.63 2.81
CA THR A 505 -12.60 -18.54 3.20
C THR A 505 -12.93 -17.33 4.08
N ASP A 506 -11.95 -16.50 4.44
CA ASP A 506 -12.09 -15.41 5.41
C ASP A 506 -12.22 -14.03 4.71
N ASP A 507 -13.38 -13.38 4.86
CA ASP A 507 -13.63 -11.99 4.41
C ASP A 507 -12.99 -10.99 5.42
N ALA A 508 -11.69 -11.15 5.65
CA ALA A 508 -10.93 -10.51 6.71
C ALA A 508 -10.55 -9.05 6.36
N PRO A 509 -10.76 -8.07 7.28
CA PRO A 509 -10.39 -6.68 7.04
C PRO A 509 -8.88 -6.49 6.83
N GLN A 510 -8.49 -5.98 5.67
CA GLN A 510 -7.11 -5.67 5.32
C GLN A 510 -6.68 -4.33 5.93
N TYR A 511 -5.52 -4.26 6.57
CA TYR A 511 -4.92 -3.01 7.04
C TYR A 511 -3.38 -3.10 7.03
N TRP A 512 -2.67 -2.57 8.03
CA TRP A 512 -1.20 -2.64 8.11
C TRP A 512 -0.68 -4.08 8.32
N THR A 513 -1.48 -4.93 8.96
CA THR A 513 -1.37 -6.39 8.83
C THR A 513 -2.39 -6.86 7.79
N SER A 514 -1.95 -7.61 6.79
CA SER A 514 -2.81 -8.21 5.77
C SER A 514 -3.23 -9.65 6.13
N SER A 515 -4.18 -10.23 5.37
CA SER A 515 -4.76 -11.57 5.62
C SER A 515 -5.08 -12.26 4.29
N GLY A 516 -4.75 -13.54 4.15
CA GLY A 516 -4.84 -14.32 2.92
C GLY A 516 -3.53 -14.35 2.13
N ALA A 517 -3.16 -15.52 1.58
CA ALA A 517 -1.87 -15.72 0.89
C ALA A 517 -1.64 -14.77 -0.30
N TRP A 518 -2.71 -14.37 -1.00
CA TRP A 518 -2.70 -13.38 -2.07
C TRP A 518 -2.08 -12.03 -1.66
N THR A 519 -2.17 -11.66 -0.38
CA THR A 519 -1.66 -10.38 0.12
C THR A 519 -0.13 -10.34 0.24
N ILE A 520 0.52 -11.50 0.43
CA ILE A 520 1.99 -11.61 0.43
C ILE A 520 2.51 -11.35 -0.99
N VAL A 521 1.85 -11.95 -1.99
CA VAL A 521 2.16 -11.74 -3.41
C VAL A 521 1.91 -10.28 -3.81
N ALA A 522 0.73 -9.73 -3.49
CA ALA A 522 0.40 -8.33 -3.81
C ALA A 522 1.33 -7.32 -3.12
N SER A 523 1.82 -7.65 -1.92
CA SER A 523 2.85 -6.84 -1.23
C SER A 523 4.20 -6.89 -1.98
N GLY A 524 4.62 -8.08 -2.43
CA GLY A 524 5.75 -8.24 -3.33
C GLY A 524 5.61 -7.43 -4.62
N ASP A 525 4.42 -7.49 -5.24
CA ASP A 525 4.11 -6.77 -6.48
C ASP A 525 4.15 -5.24 -6.30
N ARG A 526 3.71 -4.71 -5.16
CA ARG A 526 3.79 -3.27 -4.85
C ARG A 526 5.22 -2.83 -4.50
N MET A 527 6.00 -3.66 -3.82
CA MET A 527 7.42 -3.40 -3.53
C MET A 527 8.28 -3.40 -4.80
N TYR A 528 8.12 -4.40 -5.68
CA TYR A 528 8.71 -4.39 -7.01
C TYR A 528 8.18 -3.21 -7.82
N GLY A 529 6.86 -3.01 -7.80
CA GLY A 529 6.14 -2.01 -8.57
C GLY A 529 6.62 -0.58 -8.35
N SER A 530 6.99 -0.22 -7.12
CA SER A 530 7.46 1.11 -6.74
C SER A 530 8.64 1.63 -7.58
N LYS A 531 9.53 0.73 -8.06
CA LYS A 531 10.65 1.07 -8.97
C LYS A 531 10.73 0.23 -10.25
N GLN A 532 9.81 -0.71 -10.46
CA GLN A 532 9.89 -1.76 -11.49
C GLN A 532 11.20 -2.60 -11.41
N ALA A 533 11.70 -2.84 -10.19
CA ALA A 533 13.00 -3.46 -9.94
C ALA A 533 13.01 -4.31 -8.65
N PRO A 534 13.96 -5.27 -8.52
CA PRO A 534 14.15 -6.04 -7.29
C PRO A 534 14.32 -5.15 -6.04
N PHE A 535 13.79 -5.63 -4.91
CA PHE A 535 13.63 -4.85 -3.68
C PHE A 535 14.18 -5.58 -2.46
N LEU A 536 14.19 -4.90 -1.31
CA LEU A 536 14.58 -5.46 -0.01
C LEU A 536 13.34 -5.61 0.90
N VAL A 537 13.16 -6.75 1.53
CA VAL A 537 12.31 -6.86 2.73
C VAL A 537 13.20 -6.55 3.92
N THR A 538 13.02 -5.36 4.48
CA THR A 538 13.74 -4.89 5.69
C THR A 538 13.11 -5.42 6.97
N GLU A 539 11.82 -5.73 6.94
CA GLU A 539 11.09 -6.26 8.09
C GLU A 539 9.99 -7.23 7.64
N THR A 540 9.89 -8.36 8.33
CA THR A 540 8.75 -9.28 8.25
C THR A 540 8.61 -10.11 9.55
N ASN A 541 7.52 -10.83 9.68
CA ASN A 541 7.10 -11.62 10.85
C ASN A 541 8.13 -12.69 11.28
N ALA A 542 8.84 -12.50 12.40
CA ALA A 542 9.61 -13.56 13.06
C ALA A 542 8.74 -14.52 13.88
N GLN A 543 7.92 -14.01 14.82
CA GLN A 543 6.86 -14.78 15.49
C GLN A 543 5.52 -14.05 15.30
N ALA A 544 4.69 -13.99 16.33
CA ALA A 544 3.49 -13.16 16.32
C ALA A 544 3.86 -11.67 16.22
N ILE A 545 3.13 -10.93 15.40
CA ILE A 545 3.31 -9.50 15.18
C ILE A 545 2.02 -8.78 15.57
N GLY A 546 2.12 -7.83 16.49
CA GLY A 546 0.96 -7.11 17.03
C GLY A 546 1.09 -6.80 18.52
N PHE A 547 -0.03 -6.45 19.14
CA PHE A 547 -0.13 -6.16 20.56
C PHE A 547 -0.27 -7.43 21.41
N SER A 548 -0.18 -7.31 22.73
CA SER A 548 -0.22 -8.43 23.69
C SER A 548 -1.47 -9.34 23.64
N TRP A 549 -2.53 -8.95 22.92
CA TRP A 549 -3.72 -9.76 22.66
C TRP A 549 -3.74 -10.46 21.30
N THR A 550 -2.85 -10.12 20.37
CA THR A 550 -2.75 -10.71 19.01
C THR A 550 -1.49 -11.58 18.93
N ASN A 551 -1.64 -12.88 19.20
CA ASN A 551 -0.51 -13.82 19.33
C ASN A 551 -0.62 -14.95 18.29
N GLU A 552 -0.33 -14.63 17.03
CA GLU A 552 -0.45 -15.53 15.88
C GLU A 552 0.95 -15.93 15.32
N PRO A 553 1.76 -16.75 16.02
CA PRO A 553 3.03 -17.25 15.48
C PRO A 553 2.77 -18.28 14.37
N ALA A 554 3.62 -18.30 13.34
CA ALA A 554 3.46 -19.16 12.17
C ALA A 554 3.32 -20.66 12.49
N TYR A 555 2.64 -21.40 11.61
CA TYR A 555 2.70 -22.86 11.59
C TYR A 555 4.01 -23.36 10.96
N GLU A 556 4.29 -24.65 11.13
CA GLU A 556 5.48 -25.29 10.55
C GLU A 556 5.47 -25.13 9.02
N GLY A 557 6.58 -24.63 8.46
CA GLY A 557 6.70 -24.33 7.03
C GLY A 557 6.19 -22.94 6.58
N GLN A 558 5.33 -22.25 7.33
CA GLN A 558 4.76 -20.97 6.89
C GLN A 558 5.79 -19.82 6.77
N TRP A 559 6.89 -19.85 7.51
CA TRP A 559 8.01 -18.92 7.28
C TRP A 559 8.68 -19.14 5.93
N ARG A 560 8.83 -20.40 5.52
CA ARG A 560 9.42 -20.81 4.23
C ARG A 560 8.49 -20.46 3.08
N GLN A 561 7.18 -20.67 3.24
CA GLN A 561 6.14 -20.19 2.32
C GLN A 561 6.29 -18.70 2.00
N ALA A 562 6.28 -17.85 3.03
CA ALA A 562 6.28 -16.41 2.81
C ALA A 562 7.63 -15.89 2.30
N ALA A 563 8.76 -16.43 2.77
CA ALA A 563 10.09 -16.06 2.29
C ALA A 563 10.26 -16.37 0.79
N TRP A 564 9.89 -17.58 0.36
CA TRP A 564 9.96 -17.96 -1.06
C TRP A 564 8.94 -17.22 -1.93
N SER A 565 7.75 -16.90 -1.40
CA SER A 565 6.77 -16.06 -2.09
C SER A 565 7.34 -14.68 -2.37
N LEU A 566 7.92 -14.00 -1.37
CA LEU A 566 8.53 -12.68 -1.52
C LEU A 566 9.75 -12.71 -2.45
N VAL A 567 10.61 -13.73 -2.37
CA VAL A 567 11.74 -13.92 -3.29
C VAL A 567 11.26 -14.12 -4.74
N SER A 568 10.21 -14.90 -4.97
CA SER A 568 9.63 -15.09 -6.32
C SER A 568 9.11 -13.79 -6.96
N ARG A 569 8.74 -12.79 -6.14
CA ARG A 569 8.32 -11.45 -6.57
C ARG A 569 9.47 -10.44 -6.64
N GLY A 570 10.72 -10.88 -6.43
CA GLY A 570 11.93 -10.08 -6.61
C GLY A 570 12.57 -9.54 -5.32
N ALA A 571 12.21 -10.07 -4.15
CA ALA A 571 12.94 -9.75 -2.92
C ALA A 571 14.38 -10.29 -2.99
N SER A 572 15.35 -9.37 -3.01
CA SER A 572 16.79 -9.66 -2.97
C SER A 572 17.36 -9.61 -1.55
N MET A 573 16.54 -9.26 -0.57
CA MET A 573 16.81 -9.35 0.87
C MET A 573 15.55 -9.76 1.61
N ILE A 574 15.71 -10.60 2.64
CA ILE A 574 14.70 -10.95 3.64
C ILE A 574 15.32 -10.74 5.03
N GLU A 575 14.93 -9.65 5.70
CA GLU A 575 15.21 -9.40 7.11
C GLU A 575 13.94 -9.50 7.97
N TYR A 576 14.06 -10.17 9.11
CA TYR A 576 13.00 -10.23 10.10
C TYR A 576 13.07 -9.07 11.10
N TRP A 577 11.92 -8.62 11.58
CA TRP A 577 11.83 -7.77 12.76
C TRP A 577 11.42 -8.63 13.96
N HIS A 578 12.32 -8.96 14.89
CA HIS A 578 13.77 -8.69 14.95
C HIS A 578 14.50 -9.89 15.60
N TRP A 579 15.80 -9.81 15.84
CA TRP A 579 16.61 -10.94 16.33
C TRP A 579 16.10 -11.61 17.62
N HIS A 580 15.82 -10.84 18.67
CA HIS A 580 15.39 -11.36 19.97
C HIS A 580 14.17 -10.60 20.50
N THR A 581 13.15 -11.27 21.06
CA THR A 581 11.99 -10.56 21.64
C THR A 581 12.42 -9.63 22.78
N LEU A 582 12.01 -8.36 22.73
CA LEU A 582 12.42 -7.34 23.70
C LEU A 582 11.86 -7.63 25.10
N HIS A 583 12.63 -7.31 26.14
CA HIS A 583 12.21 -7.46 27.54
C HIS A 583 11.41 -6.26 28.08
N PHE A 584 11.29 -5.20 27.28
CA PHE A 584 10.66 -3.93 27.64
C PHE A 584 10.28 -3.13 26.39
N GLY A 585 9.56 -2.02 26.57
CA GLY A 585 9.07 -1.17 25.49
C GLY A 585 7.68 -1.59 24.97
N ALA A 586 7.11 -0.79 24.06
CA ALA A 586 5.76 -1.01 23.53
C ALA A 586 5.64 -2.36 22.80
N GLU A 587 6.72 -2.82 22.19
CA GLU A 587 6.78 -3.98 21.30
C GLU A 587 7.26 -5.27 22.01
N THR A 588 7.20 -5.32 23.35
CA THR A 588 7.52 -6.52 24.18
C THR A 588 6.84 -7.82 23.71
N TYR A 589 5.68 -7.73 23.05
CA TYR A 589 4.92 -8.89 22.53
C TYR A 589 5.01 -9.08 21.00
N TRP A 590 5.73 -8.19 20.32
CA TRP A 590 6.05 -8.31 18.89
C TRP A 590 7.29 -9.22 18.79
N GLY A 591 7.06 -10.49 18.46
CA GLY A 591 8.00 -11.56 18.79
C GLY A 591 9.13 -11.70 17.77
N GLY A 592 10.37 -11.64 18.25
CA GLY A 592 11.59 -11.86 17.46
C GLY A 592 11.95 -13.34 17.26
N ILE A 593 13.04 -13.61 16.54
CA ILE A 593 13.46 -15.00 16.17
C ILE A 593 13.76 -15.83 17.42
N LEU A 594 14.57 -15.28 18.33
CA LEU A 594 14.77 -15.81 19.67
C LEU A 594 13.66 -15.27 20.60
N PRO A 595 12.94 -16.12 21.36
CA PRO A 595 11.97 -15.66 22.36
C PRO A 595 12.67 -14.97 23.54
N HIS A 596 11.90 -14.46 24.51
CA HIS A 596 12.39 -13.81 25.74
C HIS A 596 13.48 -14.58 26.52
N SER A 597 13.53 -15.92 26.47
CA SER A 597 14.61 -16.71 27.09
C SER A 597 15.95 -16.63 26.35
N GLN A 598 15.94 -16.08 25.13
CA GLN A 598 17.05 -15.92 24.21
C GLN A 598 17.81 -17.23 23.93
N GLN A 599 17.05 -18.33 23.90
CA GLN A 599 17.51 -19.68 23.53
C GLN A 599 16.91 -20.06 22.17
N PRO A 600 17.66 -20.75 21.28
CA PRO A 600 17.18 -21.12 19.94
C PRO A 600 15.96 -22.06 19.97
N GLY A 601 14.80 -21.53 19.56
CA GLY A 601 13.51 -22.21 19.55
C GLY A 601 13.15 -22.92 18.24
N ARG A 602 11.85 -23.19 18.02
CA ARG A 602 11.34 -23.74 16.75
C ARG A 602 11.56 -22.74 15.60
N THR A 603 11.11 -21.49 15.80
CA THR A 603 11.30 -20.35 14.90
C THR A 603 12.74 -20.21 14.41
N TYR A 604 13.72 -20.20 15.31
CA TYR A 604 15.15 -20.17 14.95
C TYR A 604 15.54 -21.30 13.99
N ARG A 605 15.10 -22.55 14.24
CA ARG A 605 15.47 -23.69 13.38
C ARG A 605 14.80 -23.66 12.01
N GLU A 606 13.55 -23.25 11.92
CA GLU A 606 12.85 -23.11 10.64
C GLU A 606 13.42 -21.95 9.82
N ILE A 607 13.73 -20.81 10.45
CA ILE A 607 14.39 -19.66 9.80
C ILE A 607 15.83 -20.01 9.38
N ALA A 608 16.59 -20.76 10.20
CA ALA A 608 17.92 -21.25 9.82
C ALA A 608 17.89 -22.21 8.61
N ALA A 609 16.80 -22.95 8.41
CA ALA A 609 16.62 -23.80 7.23
C ALA A 609 16.46 -22.96 5.94
N ILE A 610 15.65 -21.90 5.97
CA ILE A 610 15.52 -20.94 4.86
C ILE A 610 16.89 -20.32 4.53
N GLY A 611 17.65 -19.94 5.56
CA GLY A 611 19.01 -19.44 5.40
C GLY A 611 19.96 -20.45 4.74
N ALA A 612 19.76 -21.75 4.96
CA ALA A 612 20.51 -22.82 4.27
C ALA A 612 20.05 -23.00 2.81
N GLU A 613 18.75 -22.94 2.53
CA GLU A 613 18.21 -22.99 1.16
C GLU A 613 18.73 -21.81 0.32
N PHE A 614 18.71 -20.58 0.84
CA PHE A 614 19.26 -19.41 0.13
C PHE A 614 20.79 -19.48 -0.08
N ARG A 615 21.54 -20.16 0.80
CA ARG A 615 22.98 -20.45 0.57
C ARG A 615 23.22 -21.52 -0.49
N HIS A 616 22.29 -22.47 -0.67
CA HIS A 616 22.40 -23.50 -1.73
C HIS A 616 21.98 -22.95 -3.10
N ALA A 617 20.83 -22.29 -3.17
CA ALA A 617 20.29 -21.72 -4.39
C ALA A 617 21.16 -20.57 -4.96
N GLY A 618 21.84 -19.83 -4.08
CA GLY A 618 22.83 -18.83 -4.45
C GLY A 618 22.29 -17.74 -5.35
N ASP A 619 23.05 -17.37 -6.37
CA ASP A 619 22.74 -16.27 -7.28
C ASP A 619 21.61 -16.60 -8.28
N ARG A 620 21.22 -17.88 -8.41
CA ARG A 620 20.09 -18.33 -9.26
C ARG A 620 18.75 -17.78 -8.79
N VAL A 621 18.65 -17.34 -7.53
CA VAL A 621 17.45 -16.76 -6.91
C VAL A 621 17.68 -15.34 -6.40
N ALA A 622 18.85 -14.74 -6.66
CA ALA A 622 19.12 -13.34 -6.38
C ALA A 622 18.62 -12.46 -7.55
N GLY A 623 18.09 -11.27 -7.25
CA GLY A 623 17.72 -10.28 -8.28
C GLY A 623 16.61 -10.73 -9.25
N LEU A 624 15.77 -11.70 -8.86
CA LEU A 624 14.71 -12.27 -9.70
C LEU A 624 13.78 -11.18 -10.27
N ARG A 625 13.46 -11.31 -11.56
CA ARG A 625 12.55 -10.42 -12.29
C ARG A 625 11.23 -11.14 -12.54
N PRO A 626 10.13 -10.77 -11.89
CA PRO A 626 8.90 -11.55 -11.99
C PRO A 626 8.29 -11.48 -13.39
N HIS A 627 7.73 -12.59 -13.85
CA HIS A 627 6.73 -12.53 -14.92
C HIS A 627 5.46 -11.87 -14.37
N ALA A 628 4.71 -11.24 -15.27
CA ALA A 628 3.42 -10.65 -14.98
C ALA A 628 2.56 -10.63 -16.24
N ASP A 629 1.37 -11.20 -16.13
CA ASP A 629 0.37 -11.35 -17.19
C ASP A 629 -0.55 -10.13 -17.25
N VAL A 630 -0.74 -9.46 -16.10
CA VAL A 630 -1.66 -8.32 -15.92
C VAL A 630 -0.93 -7.14 -15.27
N ALA A 631 -0.95 -5.97 -15.90
CA ALA A 631 -0.54 -4.72 -15.25
C ALA A 631 -1.72 -4.13 -14.43
N LEU A 632 -1.46 -3.70 -13.19
CA LEU A 632 -2.45 -3.08 -12.30
C LEU A 632 -2.06 -1.64 -12.01
N LEU A 633 -2.91 -0.66 -12.36
CA LEU A 633 -2.59 0.76 -12.20
C LEU A 633 -2.81 1.26 -10.76
N PHE A 634 -1.73 1.58 -10.06
CA PHE A 634 -1.74 2.08 -8.69
C PHE A 634 -1.61 3.62 -8.66
N SER A 635 -2.64 4.33 -8.23
CA SER A 635 -2.66 5.81 -8.21
C SER A 635 -2.80 6.33 -6.77
N ASN A 636 -1.70 6.86 -6.21
CA ASN A 636 -1.68 7.49 -4.90
C ASN A 636 -2.67 8.68 -4.81
N GLU A 637 -2.82 9.45 -5.87
CA GLU A 637 -3.79 10.56 -5.91
C GLU A 637 -5.24 10.07 -5.88
N SER A 638 -5.57 9.00 -6.61
CA SER A 638 -6.91 8.38 -6.55
C SER A 638 -7.17 7.70 -5.20
N LYS A 639 -6.13 7.11 -4.59
CA LYS A 639 -6.16 6.59 -3.22
C LYS A 639 -6.50 7.71 -2.23
N TRP A 640 -5.80 8.85 -2.26
CA TRP A 640 -6.10 9.97 -1.36
C TRP A 640 -7.49 10.57 -1.60
N ALA A 641 -7.88 10.79 -2.87
CA ALA A 641 -9.19 11.35 -3.21
C ALA A 641 -10.35 10.49 -2.67
N LEU A 642 -10.32 9.17 -2.88
CA LEU A 642 -11.36 8.26 -2.37
C LEU A 642 -11.19 7.88 -0.89
N ASN A 643 -10.09 8.26 -0.22
CA ASN A 643 -9.94 8.08 1.22
C ASN A 643 -10.50 9.27 2.03
N GLU A 644 -10.47 10.48 1.46
CA GLU A 644 -11.15 11.65 2.06
C GLU A 644 -12.60 11.79 1.56
N HIS A 645 -12.90 11.41 0.31
CA HIS A 645 -14.25 11.34 -0.26
C HIS A 645 -14.60 9.91 -0.74
N PRO A 646 -14.81 8.95 0.19
CA PRO A 646 -15.26 7.58 -0.10
C PRO A 646 -16.44 7.42 -1.06
N ALA A 647 -16.24 6.59 -2.09
CA ALA A 647 -17.30 6.09 -2.97
C ALA A 647 -18.04 4.88 -2.36
N LEU A 648 -17.41 4.14 -1.45
CA LEU A 648 -18.01 2.98 -0.77
C LEU A 648 -18.38 3.33 0.68
N GLY A 649 -19.40 2.64 1.21
CA GLY A 649 -19.81 2.76 2.60
C GLY A 649 -19.69 1.43 3.36
N LEU A 650 -19.47 1.51 4.67
CA LEU A 650 -19.39 0.39 5.61
C LEU A 650 -20.80 0.01 6.13
N GLY A 651 -20.96 -1.24 6.59
CA GLY A 651 -22.24 -1.75 7.09
C GLY A 651 -23.33 -1.77 6.01
N GLU A 652 -24.52 -1.23 6.32
CA GLU A 652 -25.56 -0.98 5.30
C GLU A 652 -25.32 0.30 4.45
N GLY A 653 -24.10 0.83 4.45
CA GLY A 653 -23.72 2.06 3.74
C GLY A 653 -24.04 3.34 4.52
N THR A 654 -23.94 3.31 5.86
CA THR A 654 -24.22 4.46 6.73
C THR A 654 -22.97 5.24 7.12
N GLU A 655 -21.80 4.59 7.14
CA GLU A 655 -20.52 5.19 7.49
C GLU A 655 -19.57 5.12 6.28
N PRO A 656 -18.66 6.10 6.09
CA PRO A 656 -17.79 6.16 4.92
C PRO A 656 -16.64 5.14 4.98
N ASP A 657 -16.42 4.38 3.89
CA ASP A 657 -15.31 3.43 3.80
C ASP A 657 -14.02 4.15 3.34
N ARG A 658 -13.18 4.54 4.31
CA ARG A 658 -11.88 5.18 4.08
C ARG A 658 -10.82 4.24 3.47
N ARG A 659 -11.18 3.02 3.05
CA ARG A 659 -10.40 2.13 2.16
C ARG A 659 -11.04 2.00 0.77
N SER A 660 -11.99 2.87 0.39
CA SER A 660 -12.74 2.77 -0.88
C SER A 660 -11.89 2.51 -2.11
N TRP A 661 -10.70 3.12 -2.21
CA TRP A 661 -9.78 2.85 -3.32
C TRP A 661 -9.15 1.45 -3.21
N GLN A 662 -8.57 1.12 -2.04
CA GLN A 662 -7.97 -0.20 -1.79
C GLN A 662 -8.98 -1.32 -2.03
N THR A 663 -10.22 -1.23 -1.52
CA THR A 663 -11.27 -2.25 -1.74
C THR A 663 -11.55 -2.53 -3.22
N VAL A 664 -11.40 -1.53 -4.10
CA VAL A 664 -11.53 -1.74 -5.55
C VAL A 664 -10.25 -2.36 -6.13
N TYR A 665 -9.08 -1.83 -5.78
CA TYR A 665 -7.79 -2.34 -6.24
C TYR A 665 -7.54 -3.80 -5.82
N ASP A 666 -7.74 -4.08 -4.54
CA ASP A 666 -7.59 -5.37 -3.88
C ASP A 666 -8.49 -6.44 -4.52
N ALA A 667 -9.69 -6.09 -4.98
CA ALA A 667 -10.58 -7.01 -5.69
C ALA A 667 -9.99 -7.49 -7.03
N PHE A 668 -9.33 -6.61 -7.79
CA PHE A 668 -8.62 -7.01 -9.02
C PHE A 668 -7.28 -7.69 -8.73
N ALA A 669 -6.52 -7.23 -7.74
CA ALA A 669 -5.25 -7.85 -7.35
C ALA A 669 -5.44 -9.29 -6.85
N ARG A 670 -6.45 -9.51 -6.00
CA ARG A 670 -6.89 -10.84 -5.60
C ARG A 670 -7.42 -11.64 -6.79
N GLY A 671 -8.22 -11.04 -7.67
CA GLY A 671 -8.70 -11.72 -8.88
C GLY A 671 -7.56 -12.27 -9.75
N VAL A 672 -6.43 -11.56 -9.88
CA VAL A 672 -5.24 -12.06 -10.60
C VAL A 672 -4.63 -13.26 -9.88
N PHE A 673 -4.47 -13.21 -8.56
CA PHE A 673 -3.98 -14.36 -7.78
C PHE A 673 -4.92 -15.58 -7.85
N ASP A 674 -6.22 -15.39 -7.61
CA ASP A 674 -7.24 -16.44 -7.61
C ASP A 674 -7.46 -17.06 -9.02
N ALA A 675 -7.03 -16.37 -10.09
CA ALA A 675 -6.96 -16.90 -11.46
C ALA A 675 -5.70 -17.74 -11.76
N GLY A 676 -4.75 -17.82 -10.83
CA GLY A 676 -3.43 -18.42 -11.06
C GLY A 676 -2.54 -17.60 -12.00
N LEU A 677 -2.70 -16.27 -12.01
CA LEU A 677 -1.94 -15.31 -12.81
C LEU A 677 -1.03 -14.46 -11.91
N GLN A 678 -0.12 -13.71 -12.53
CA GLN A 678 0.79 -12.81 -11.82
C GLN A 678 0.57 -11.35 -12.21
N ALA A 679 0.51 -10.46 -11.22
CA ALA A 679 0.35 -9.03 -11.45
C ALA A 679 1.69 -8.29 -11.63
N ASN A 680 1.63 -7.08 -12.17
CA ASN A 680 2.65 -6.06 -12.01
C ASN A 680 1.98 -4.75 -11.61
N THR A 681 2.17 -4.33 -10.37
CA THR A 681 1.76 -3.00 -9.90
C THR A 681 2.55 -1.95 -10.68
N VAL A 682 1.87 -1.00 -11.33
CA VAL A 682 2.48 0.08 -12.11
C VAL A 682 1.89 1.43 -11.72
N HIS A 683 2.74 2.45 -11.61
CA HIS A 683 2.33 3.79 -11.20
C HIS A 683 2.12 4.70 -12.43
N PRO A 684 1.25 5.73 -12.38
CA PRO A 684 1.08 6.70 -13.47
C PRO A 684 2.39 7.27 -14.02
N SER A 685 3.34 7.56 -13.13
CA SER A 685 4.72 8.03 -13.39
C SER A 685 5.60 7.04 -14.19
N GLN A 686 5.19 5.78 -14.28
CA GLN A 686 5.92 4.69 -14.95
C GLN A 686 5.23 4.27 -16.27
N VAL A 687 4.01 4.75 -16.52
CA VAL A 687 3.14 4.31 -17.64
C VAL A 687 2.95 5.41 -18.67
N PHE A 688 2.50 6.60 -18.25
CA PHE A 688 1.90 7.56 -19.19
C PHE A 688 2.89 8.39 -20.01
N ASP A 689 4.17 8.44 -19.61
CA ASP A 689 5.26 9.01 -20.41
C ASP A 689 5.79 8.02 -21.48
N ARG A 690 5.28 6.78 -21.52
CA ARG A 690 5.68 5.75 -22.47
C ARG A 690 4.80 5.77 -23.73
N ASP A 691 5.31 5.22 -24.84
CA ASP A 691 4.51 4.94 -26.03
C ASP A 691 3.41 3.89 -25.71
N PRO A 692 2.11 4.19 -25.94
CA PRO A 692 1.02 3.25 -25.68
C PRO A 692 1.20 1.92 -26.44
N ALA A 693 1.72 1.96 -27.66
CA ALA A 693 1.89 0.77 -28.48
C ALA A 693 3.03 -0.14 -27.98
N SER A 694 4.11 0.43 -27.42
CA SER A 694 5.14 -0.35 -26.74
C SER A 694 4.64 -0.94 -25.44
N PHE A 695 3.90 -0.16 -24.64
CA PHE A 695 3.30 -0.68 -23.42
C PHE A 695 2.30 -1.81 -23.72
N ALA A 696 1.50 -1.72 -24.78
CA ALA A 696 0.60 -2.81 -25.22
C ALA A 696 1.35 -4.09 -25.60
N ARG A 697 2.52 -4.00 -26.25
CA ARG A 697 3.36 -5.18 -26.58
C ARG A 697 4.03 -5.82 -25.36
N GLU A 698 4.37 -5.01 -24.35
CA GLU A 698 5.05 -5.46 -23.13
C GLU A 698 4.08 -5.92 -22.03
N ARG A 699 2.88 -5.34 -22.00
CA ARG A 699 1.80 -5.59 -21.03
C ARG A 699 0.46 -5.69 -21.79
N PRO A 700 0.14 -6.88 -22.36
CA PRO A 700 -1.07 -7.06 -23.19
C PRO A 700 -2.40 -6.87 -22.45
N VAL A 701 -2.40 -6.94 -21.11
CA VAL A 701 -3.55 -6.61 -20.25
C VAL A 701 -3.17 -5.52 -19.25
N LEU A 702 -4.02 -4.49 -19.13
CA LEU A 702 -3.89 -3.40 -18.16
C LEU A 702 -5.24 -3.16 -17.47
N VAL A 703 -5.26 -3.24 -16.14
CA VAL A 703 -6.41 -2.87 -15.32
C VAL A 703 -6.26 -1.44 -14.81
N ALA A 704 -7.20 -0.57 -15.18
CA ALA A 704 -7.42 0.73 -14.57
C ALA A 704 -8.75 0.69 -13.81
N ALA A 705 -8.68 0.56 -12.48
CA ALA A 705 -9.84 0.50 -11.60
C ALA A 705 -9.70 1.52 -10.46
N ALA A 706 -10.79 2.21 -10.12
CA ALA A 706 -10.77 3.35 -9.20
C ALA A 706 -9.75 4.46 -9.55
N PHE A 707 -9.32 4.55 -10.82
CA PHE A 707 -8.42 5.61 -11.30
C PHE A 707 -9.23 6.90 -11.55
N THR A 708 -9.71 7.49 -10.45
CA THR A 708 -10.65 8.61 -10.46
C THR A 708 -9.96 9.94 -10.77
N ILE A 709 -8.76 10.17 -10.21
CA ILE A 709 -7.93 11.35 -10.50
C ILE A 709 -7.07 11.04 -11.73
N ALA A 710 -7.45 11.60 -12.87
CA ALA A 710 -6.75 11.41 -14.13
C ALA A 710 -6.78 12.68 -15.00
N THR A 711 -5.67 12.99 -15.64
CA THR A 711 -5.62 14.03 -16.68
C THR A 711 -6.26 13.54 -17.98
N ASP A 712 -6.68 14.50 -18.81
CA ASP A 712 -7.15 14.27 -20.18
C ASP A 712 -6.17 13.44 -21.03
N ALA A 713 -4.86 13.68 -20.86
CA ALA A 713 -3.81 12.98 -21.60
C ALA A 713 -3.74 11.51 -21.20
N GLN A 714 -3.83 11.20 -19.90
CA GLN A 714 -3.80 9.84 -19.37
C GLN A 714 -5.02 9.03 -19.82
N LEU A 715 -6.22 9.62 -19.84
CA LEU A 715 -7.43 8.94 -20.31
C LEU A 715 -7.39 8.67 -21.82
N ARG A 716 -6.85 9.59 -22.62
CA ARG A 716 -6.63 9.37 -24.07
C ARG A 716 -5.49 8.38 -24.34
N TRP A 717 -4.47 8.33 -23.49
CA TRP A 717 -3.41 7.32 -23.52
C TRP A 717 -3.99 5.92 -23.31
N LEU A 718 -4.91 5.74 -22.36
CA LEU A 718 -5.59 4.45 -22.12
C LEU A 718 -6.42 4.00 -23.34
N ALA A 719 -7.11 4.93 -24.02
CA ALA A 719 -7.79 4.63 -25.28
C ALA A 719 -6.80 4.21 -26.38
N ALA A 720 -5.70 4.95 -26.56
CA ALA A 720 -4.66 4.64 -27.55
C ALA A 720 -3.91 3.33 -27.27
N TYR A 721 -3.73 2.95 -25.99
CA TYR A 721 -3.21 1.65 -25.57
C TYR A 721 -4.10 0.51 -26.05
N ALA A 722 -5.43 0.65 -25.90
CA ALA A 722 -6.39 -0.33 -26.41
C ALA A 722 -6.40 -0.34 -27.95
N GLU A 723 -6.43 0.83 -28.60
CA GLU A 723 -6.37 0.96 -30.06
C GLU A 723 -5.13 0.28 -30.66
N ALA A 724 -3.99 0.36 -29.98
CA ALA A 724 -2.72 -0.22 -30.40
C ALA A 724 -2.57 -1.74 -30.19
N GLY A 725 -3.58 -2.42 -29.60
CA GLY A 725 -3.57 -3.87 -29.38
C GLY A 725 -3.70 -4.31 -27.92
N GLY A 726 -3.70 -3.40 -26.95
CA GLY A 726 -3.85 -3.72 -25.53
C GLY A 726 -5.29 -4.14 -25.17
N HIS A 727 -5.43 -4.93 -24.12
CA HIS A 727 -6.71 -5.21 -23.47
C HIS A 727 -6.83 -4.37 -22.19
N LEU A 728 -7.56 -3.26 -22.31
CA LEU A 728 -7.84 -2.37 -21.19
C LEU A 728 -9.06 -2.89 -20.40
N VAL A 729 -8.87 -3.20 -19.12
CA VAL A 729 -9.96 -3.47 -18.18
C VAL A 729 -10.24 -2.20 -17.37
N VAL A 730 -11.45 -1.65 -17.48
CA VAL A 730 -11.89 -0.41 -16.82
C VAL A 730 -12.82 -0.76 -15.66
N GLY A 731 -12.33 -0.63 -14.43
CA GLY A 731 -13.16 -0.76 -13.22
C GLY A 731 -13.87 0.54 -12.86
N ILE A 732 -14.80 0.44 -11.90
CA ILE A 732 -15.62 1.56 -11.39
C ILE A 732 -14.82 2.82 -11.06
N ARG A 733 -15.49 3.99 -11.10
CA ARG A 733 -14.92 5.31 -10.77
C ARG A 733 -13.75 5.78 -11.65
N THR A 734 -13.28 4.99 -12.61
CA THR A 734 -12.19 5.37 -13.52
C THR A 734 -12.59 6.54 -14.44
N GLY A 735 -11.73 7.56 -14.52
CA GLY A 735 -11.97 8.75 -15.33
C GLY A 735 -13.20 9.57 -14.90
N TYR A 736 -13.53 9.58 -13.60
CA TYR A 736 -14.65 10.38 -13.09
C TYR A 736 -14.25 11.83 -12.77
N GLU A 737 -13.06 12.04 -12.22
CA GLU A 737 -12.51 13.35 -11.89
C GLU A 737 -11.34 13.76 -12.80
N ASP A 738 -11.00 15.05 -12.79
CA ASP A 738 -9.76 15.58 -13.35
C ASP A 738 -8.64 15.65 -12.29
N GLN A 739 -7.47 16.16 -12.68
CA GLN A 739 -6.32 16.33 -11.79
C GLN A 739 -6.55 17.26 -10.58
N GLU A 740 -7.64 18.04 -10.55
CA GLU A 740 -7.99 18.88 -9.39
C GLU A 740 -9.02 18.21 -8.46
N ALA A 741 -9.46 16.98 -8.73
CA ALA A 741 -10.64 16.36 -8.11
C ALA A 741 -11.97 17.09 -8.44
N ARG A 742 -12.11 17.63 -9.66
CA ARG A 742 -13.42 18.08 -10.18
C ARG A 742 -14.09 16.94 -10.94
N ALA A 743 -15.37 16.70 -10.65
CA ALA A 743 -16.20 15.80 -11.46
C ALA A 743 -16.26 16.31 -12.92
N ARG A 744 -15.88 15.44 -13.86
CA ARG A 744 -15.72 15.77 -15.29
C ARG A 744 -17.07 16.05 -15.99
N PRO A 745 -17.15 16.98 -16.95
CA PRO A 745 -18.39 17.26 -17.69
C PRO A 745 -18.71 16.22 -18.79
N GLU A 746 -17.74 15.39 -19.21
CA GLU A 746 -17.95 14.33 -20.21
C GLU A 746 -18.84 13.18 -19.67
N ARG A 747 -19.44 12.38 -20.57
CA ARG A 747 -20.05 11.08 -20.22
C ARG A 747 -19.01 10.19 -19.52
N LYS A 748 -19.44 9.28 -18.65
CA LYS A 748 -18.53 8.39 -17.90
C LYS A 748 -18.48 6.99 -18.53
N PRO A 749 -17.31 6.33 -18.59
CA PRO A 749 -15.98 6.81 -18.19
C PRO A 749 -15.42 7.87 -19.18
N ALA A 750 -14.87 8.97 -18.67
CA ALA A 750 -14.52 10.13 -19.51
C ALA A 750 -13.40 9.82 -20.52
N PHE A 751 -13.60 10.23 -21.78
CA PHE A 751 -12.76 9.93 -22.95
C PHE A 751 -12.56 8.43 -23.26
N LEU A 752 -13.20 7.53 -22.51
CA LEU A 752 -13.16 6.08 -22.70
C LEU A 752 -14.51 5.51 -23.15
N ASP A 753 -15.62 6.26 -23.03
CA ASP A 753 -16.97 5.84 -23.43
C ASP A 753 -17.03 5.35 -24.90
N VAL A 754 -16.45 6.11 -25.85
CA VAL A 754 -16.39 5.75 -27.27
C VAL A 754 -15.46 4.57 -27.57
N ALA A 755 -14.49 4.27 -26.69
CA ALA A 755 -13.62 3.10 -26.81
C ALA A 755 -14.28 1.85 -26.23
N ALA A 756 -14.92 2.00 -25.06
CA ALA A 756 -15.63 0.96 -24.33
C ALA A 756 -16.97 0.56 -24.96
N GLY A 757 -17.63 1.46 -25.70
CA GLY A 757 -18.97 1.23 -26.27
C GLY A 757 -20.09 1.25 -25.24
N VAL A 758 -19.83 1.85 -24.08
CA VAL A 758 -20.76 2.02 -22.97
C VAL A 758 -20.60 3.40 -22.35
N HIS A 759 -21.66 3.88 -21.71
CA HIS A 759 -21.61 5.03 -20.83
C HIS A 759 -22.47 4.79 -19.57
N TYR A 760 -22.30 5.61 -18.54
CA TYR A 760 -23.24 5.66 -17.41
C TYR A 760 -23.45 7.10 -16.93
N ASP A 761 -24.70 7.38 -16.53
CA ASP A 761 -25.12 8.66 -15.95
C ASP A 761 -25.52 8.53 -14.46
N GLU A 762 -25.82 7.30 -13.99
CA GLU A 762 -26.17 6.99 -12.60
C GLU A 762 -25.43 5.75 -12.05
N PHE A 763 -25.33 5.67 -10.73
CA PHE A 763 -24.64 4.59 -9.99
C PHE A 763 -25.27 4.40 -8.60
N SER A 764 -25.03 3.25 -7.96
CA SER A 764 -25.68 2.84 -6.71
C SER A 764 -24.75 2.04 -5.80
N ASN A 765 -24.77 2.32 -4.49
CA ASN A 765 -24.11 1.46 -3.50
C ASN A 765 -24.94 0.20 -3.21
N LEU A 766 -24.39 -0.98 -3.51
CA LEU A 766 -25.03 -2.27 -3.25
C LEU A 766 -24.92 -2.65 -1.77
N ARG A 767 -26.01 -2.48 -1.01
CA ARG A 767 -26.12 -2.86 0.42
C ARG A 767 -25.99 -4.36 0.70
N ARG A 768 -26.11 -5.20 -0.34
CA ARG A 768 -26.03 -6.67 -0.30
C ARG A 768 -25.38 -7.13 -1.59
N ARG A 769 -24.71 -8.29 -1.58
CA ARG A 769 -24.23 -8.93 -2.82
C ARG A 769 -25.42 -9.18 -3.75
N VAL A 770 -25.30 -8.80 -5.02
CA VAL A 770 -26.30 -9.01 -6.07
C VAL A 770 -25.76 -10.11 -6.99
N PRO A 771 -26.45 -11.26 -7.13
CA PRO A 771 -26.01 -12.31 -8.05
C PRO A 771 -25.89 -11.77 -9.48
N VAL A 772 -25.01 -12.37 -10.27
CA VAL A 772 -24.86 -12.03 -11.69
C VAL A 772 -25.01 -13.26 -12.58
N SER A 773 -25.50 -13.05 -13.80
CA SER A 773 -25.63 -14.10 -14.81
C SER A 773 -25.02 -13.70 -16.14
N ALA A 774 -24.77 -14.71 -16.98
CA ALA A 774 -24.13 -14.54 -18.29
C ALA A 774 -24.98 -13.63 -19.20
N GLY A 775 -24.35 -12.58 -19.71
CA GLY A 775 -24.94 -11.70 -20.71
C GLY A 775 -25.09 -12.37 -22.08
N ALA A 776 -25.89 -11.76 -22.96
CA ALA A 776 -26.26 -12.35 -24.25
C ALA A 776 -25.06 -12.66 -25.17
N ALA A 777 -23.93 -11.97 -25.01
CA ALA A 777 -22.72 -12.17 -25.80
C ALA A 777 -21.66 -13.04 -25.11
N ALA A 778 -21.85 -13.43 -23.83
CA ALA A 778 -20.85 -14.14 -23.04
C ALA A 778 -20.30 -15.39 -23.74
N GLY A 779 -21.18 -16.29 -24.18
CA GLY A 779 -20.82 -17.51 -24.89
C GLY A 779 -20.18 -17.28 -26.27
N ALA A 780 -20.46 -16.14 -26.92
CA ALA A 780 -19.82 -15.77 -28.20
C ALA A 780 -18.36 -15.33 -28.01
N HIS A 781 -18.02 -14.77 -26.85
CA HIS A 781 -16.66 -14.43 -26.44
C HIS A 781 -15.95 -15.53 -25.65
N GLY A 782 -16.59 -16.68 -25.43
CA GLY A 782 -16.06 -17.74 -24.56
C GLY A 782 -16.02 -17.37 -23.07
N PHE A 783 -16.69 -16.30 -22.65
CA PHE A 783 -16.77 -15.87 -21.26
C PHE A 783 -17.75 -16.76 -20.48
N THR A 784 -17.34 -17.24 -19.30
CA THR A 784 -18.16 -18.05 -18.40
C THR A 784 -18.29 -17.36 -17.05
N VAL A 785 -19.52 -17.09 -16.61
CA VAL A 785 -19.80 -16.61 -15.24
C VAL A 785 -19.70 -17.78 -14.26
N PRO A 786 -18.85 -17.72 -13.22
CA PRO A 786 -18.78 -18.77 -12.21
C PRO A 786 -20.09 -18.90 -11.41
N ALA A 787 -20.41 -20.12 -10.97
CA ALA A 787 -21.60 -20.37 -10.17
C ALA A 787 -21.51 -19.65 -8.82
N GLY A 788 -22.49 -18.78 -8.53
CA GLY A 788 -22.54 -17.99 -7.29
C GLY A 788 -21.78 -16.67 -7.32
N ALA A 789 -21.13 -16.32 -8.44
CA ALA A 789 -20.49 -15.02 -8.64
C ALA A 789 -21.47 -13.85 -8.45
N SER A 790 -20.97 -12.73 -7.94
CA SER A 790 -21.81 -11.59 -7.54
C SER A 790 -21.14 -10.23 -7.69
N ALA A 791 -21.99 -9.23 -7.94
CA ALA A 791 -21.67 -7.81 -7.84
C ALA A 791 -21.76 -7.35 -6.38
N THR A 792 -20.77 -6.58 -5.91
CA THR A 792 -20.67 -6.16 -4.50
C THR A 792 -20.38 -4.67 -4.37
N ARG A 793 -20.79 -4.07 -3.25
CA ARG A 793 -20.57 -2.67 -2.78
C ARG A 793 -21.04 -1.52 -3.70
N TRP A 794 -21.08 -1.71 -5.02
CA TRP A 794 -21.31 -0.70 -6.06
C TRP A 794 -21.89 -1.30 -7.33
N ALA A 795 -22.71 -0.53 -8.06
CA ALA A 795 -23.17 -0.79 -9.41
C ALA A 795 -23.26 0.52 -10.21
N ASP A 796 -22.42 0.67 -11.25
CA ASP A 796 -22.61 1.65 -12.32
C ASP A 796 -23.78 1.21 -13.20
N GLY A 797 -24.62 2.16 -13.59
CA GLY A 797 -25.73 1.94 -14.53
C GLY A 797 -25.25 1.90 -15.97
N LEU A 798 -24.41 0.91 -16.33
CA LEU A 798 -23.83 0.80 -17.68
C LEU A 798 -24.93 0.65 -18.75
N LEU A 799 -25.06 1.70 -19.55
CA LEU A 799 -25.84 1.79 -20.78
C LEU A 799 -24.94 1.38 -21.95
N VAL A 800 -25.44 0.48 -22.80
CA VAL A 800 -24.72 -0.03 -23.96
C VAL A 800 -25.02 0.84 -25.19
N ASP A 801 -23.97 1.42 -25.78
CA ASP A 801 -24.04 2.08 -27.09
C ASP A 801 -23.80 1.04 -28.21
N ASP A 802 -22.66 0.34 -28.18
CA ASP A 802 -22.27 -0.69 -29.17
C ASP A 802 -21.35 -1.81 -28.62
N ALA A 803 -21.29 -2.00 -27.29
CA ALA A 803 -20.52 -3.06 -26.64
C ALA A 803 -21.28 -4.39 -26.47
N ASP A 804 -20.53 -5.49 -26.36
CA ASP A 804 -21.03 -6.82 -26.05
C ASP A 804 -21.20 -7.03 -24.55
N VAL A 805 -22.38 -7.51 -24.11
CA VAL A 805 -22.66 -7.77 -22.68
C VAL A 805 -22.20 -9.17 -22.28
N LEU A 806 -21.18 -9.23 -21.42
CA LEU A 806 -20.66 -10.48 -20.84
C LEU A 806 -21.40 -10.88 -19.57
N VAL A 807 -21.84 -9.91 -18.75
CA VAL A 807 -22.44 -10.15 -17.44
C VAL A 807 -23.55 -9.14 -17.14
N GLY A 808 -24.69 -9.59 -16.62
CA GLY A 808 -25.81 -8.76 -16.16
C GLY A 808 -26.17 -8.99 -14.69
N TYR A 809 -26.84 -8.01 -14.07
CA TYR A 809 -27.27 -8.06 -12.66
C TYR A 809 -28.59 -8.81 -12.47
N GLU A 810 -28.67 -9.74 -11.52
CA GLU A 810 -29.94 -10.39 -11.13
C GLU A 810 -30.73 -9.55 -10.12
N HIS A 811 -31.28 -8.42 -10.58
CA HIS A 811 -32.01 -7.49 -9.72
C HIS A 811 -33.18 -6.79 -10.44
N PRO A 812 -34.40 -6.66 -9.84
CA PRO A 812 -35.57 -6.07 -10.50
C PRO A 812 -35.42 -4.64 -11.03
N HIS A 813 -34.44 -3.89 -10.51
CA HIS A 813 -34.07 -2.58 -11.03
C HIS A 813 -32.78 -2.65 -11.86
N HIS A 814 -31.63 -2.98 -11.23
CA HIS A 814 -30.31 -2.96 -11.85
C HIS A 814 -30.14 -3.94 -13.03
N GLY A 815 -30.95 -5.00 -13.16
CA GLY A 815 -30.93 -5.92 -14.29
C GLY A 815 -31.34 -5.32 -15.65
N ARG A 816 -31.58 -4.00 -15.71
CA ARG A 816 -31.66 -3.21 -16.95
C ARG A 816 -30.29 -2.75 -17.48
N PHE A 817 -29.25 -2.85 -16.66
CA PHE A 817 -27.88 -2.42 -16.94
C PHE A 817 -26.96 -3.62 -17.08
N ALA A 818 -25.86 -3.44 -17.79
CA ALA A 818 -24.78 -4.43 -17.80
C ALA A 818 -23.92 -4.31 -16.53
N ALA A 819 -23.39 -5.44 -16.06
CA ALA A 819 -22.40 -5.49 -14.96
C ALA A 819 -20.97 -5.59 -15.51
N VAL A 820 -20.78 -6.37 -16.58
CA VAL A 820 -19.52 -6.42 -17.35
C VAL A 820 -19.83 -6.40 -18.85
N THR A 821 -19.11 -5.55 -19.57
CA THR A 821 -19.21 -5.39 -21.03
C THR A 821 -17.83 -5.42 -21.67
N THR A 822 -17.76 -5.73 -22.96
CA THR A 822 -16.51 -5.70 -23.72
C THR A 822 -16.72 -5.19 -25.15
N ARG A 823 -15.68 -4.60 -25.73
CA ARG A 823 -15.70 -4.11 -27.11
C ARG A 823 -14.30 -4.13 -27.73
N ALA A 824 -14.21 -4.57 -28.98
CA ALA A 824 -12.99 -4.45 -29.77
C ALA A 824 -12.74 -2.98 -30.15
N HIS A 825 -11.51 -2.50 -29.98
CA HIS A 825 -11.15 -1.11 -30.26
C HIS A 825 -9.77 -1.06 -30.93
N GLY A 826 -9.70 -0.55 -32.15
CA GLY A 826 -8.50 -0.64 -32.99
C GLY A 826 -8.08 -2.10 -33.20
N ALA A 827 -6.84 -2.43 -32.82
CA ALA A 827 -6.31 -3.79 -32.81
C ALA A 827 -6.55 -4.55 -31.48
N GLY A 828 -7.00 -3.86 -30.42
CA GLY A 828 -7.17 -4.41 -29.08
C GLY A 828 -8.61 -4.33 -28.59
N ARG A 829 -8.79 -4.13 -27.28
CA ARG A 829 -10.08 -4.32 -26.60
C ARG A 829 -10.22 -3.45 -25.35
N VAL A 830 -11.43 -2.97 -25.07
CA VAL A 830 -11.81 -2.37 -23.80
C VAL A 830 -12.91 -3.21 -23.15
N THR A 831 -12.78 -3.48 -21.85
CA THR A 831 -13.73 -4.27 -21.05
C THR A 831 -14.09 -3.50 -19.78
N SER A 832 -15.36 -3.12 -19.62
CA SER A 832 -15.81 -2.31 -18.48
C SER A 832 -16.50 -3.16 -17.42
N VAL A 833 -16.06 -3.03 -16.17
CA VAL A 833 -16.56 -3.73 -14.97
C VAL A 833 -17.24 -2.71 -14.06
N GLY A 834 -18.57 -2.64 -14.12
CA GLY A 834 -19.39 -1.64 -13.43
C GLY A 834 -19.65 -1.93 -11.96
N THR A 835 -18.88 -2.78 -11.29
CA THR A 835 -19.10 -3.17 -9.89
C THR A 835 -17.76 -3.40 -9.17
N VAL A 836 -17.78 -3.55 -7.84
CA VAL A 836 -16.69 -4.26 -7.16
C VAL A 836 -16.99 -5.75 -7.30
N PRO A 837 -16.27 -6.50 -8.15
CA PRO A 837 -16.52 -7.92 -8.32
C PRO A 837 -16.20 -8.67 -7.03
N ASP A 838 -16.93 -9.75 -6.74
CA ASP A 838 -16.44 -10.74 -5.78
C ASP A 838 -15.25 -11.54 -6.38
N PRO A 839 -14.47 -12.28 -5.58
CA PRO A 839 -13.24 -12.90 -6.07
C PRO A 839 -13.45 -13.86 -7.26
N ALA A 840 -14.58 -14.58 -7.28
CA ALA A 840 -14.94 -15.45 -8.40
C ALA A 840 -15.19 -14.66 -9.69
N LEU A 841 -15.96 -13.58 -9.64
CA LEU A 841 -16.17 -12.70 -10.80
C LEU A 841 -14.86 -12.02 -11.23
N ALA A 842 -14.03 -11.60 -10.28
CA ALA A 842 -12.76 -10.92 -10.54
C ALA A 842 -11.79 -11.83 -11.29
N ALA A 843 -11.58 -13.06 -10.78
CA ALA A 843 -10.74 -14.07 -11.40
C ALA A 843 -11.20 -14.43 -12.83
N ALA A 844 -12.51 -14.64 -13.02
CA ALA A 844 -13.06 -14.94 -14.34
C ALA A 844 -12.87 -13.80 -15.35
N VAL A 845 -12.96 -12.53 -14.91
CA VAL A 845 -12.70 -11.36 -15.78
C VAL A 845 -11.23 -11.26 -16.19
N VAL A 846 -10.29 -11.39 -15.25
CA VAL A 846 -8.85 -11.23 -15.57
C VAL A 846 -8.27 -12.44 -16.31
N ASP A 847 -8.71 -13.67 -16.00
CA ASP A 847 -8.29 -14.86 -16.73
C ASP A 847 -8.73 -14.81 -18.20
N TRP A 848 -10.01 -14.51 -18.43
CA TRP A 848 -10.52 -14.30 -19.78
C TRP A 848 -9.80 -13.13 -20.48
N ALA A 849 -9.46 -12.06 -19.76
CA ALA A 849 -8.74 -10.94 -20.35
C ALA A 849 -7.34 -11.31 -20.86
N VAL A 850 -6.60 -12.11 -20.09
CA VAL A 850 -5.29 -12.67 -20.48
C VAL A 850 -5.45 -13.69 -21.61
N ALA A 851 -6.42 -14.59 -21.53
CA ALA A 851 -6.68 -15.59 -22.57
C ALA A 851 -7.05 -14.96 -23.93
N GLN A 852 -7.72 -13.80 -23.94
CA GLN A 852 -7.99 -13.03 -25.16
C GLN A 852 -6.79 -12.21 -25.67
N GLY A 853 -5.88 -11.78 -24.79
CA GLY A 853 -4.78 -10.85 -25.13
C GLY A 853 -3.45 -11.53 -25.45
N SER A 854 -3.00 -12.45 -24.59
CA SER A 854 -1.69 -13.12 -24.68
C SER A 854 -1.75 -14.64 -24.75
N GLY A 855 -2.93 -15.23 -24.50
CA GLY A 855 -3.08 -16.67 -24.31
C GLY A 855 -2.70 -17.12 -22.89
N THR A 856 -2.88 -18.41 -22.60
CA THR A 856 -2.68 -18.97 -21.26
C THR A 856 -1.27 -19.50 -21.02
N THR A 857 -0.76 -19.28 -19.81
CA THR A 857 0.51 -19.81 -19.31
C THR A 857 0.40 -21.28 -18.93
N GLY A 858 1.45 -22.07 -19.18
CA GLY A 858 1.51 -23.49 -18.83
C GLY A 858 1.88 -23.78 -17.36
N TRP A 859 2.34 -22.76 -16.63
CA TRP A 859 2.70 -22.84 -15.21
C TRP A 859 1.65 -22.12 -14.37
N ARG A 860 0.64 -22.87 -13.92
CA ARG A 860 -0.48 -22.42 -13.08
C ARG A 860 -0.83 -23.47 -12.02
N PRO A 861 -1.53 -23.09 -10.93
CA PRO A 861 -2.02 -24.04 -9.92
C PRO A 861 -2.81 -25.21 -10.52
N GLN A 862 -2.60 -26.41 -9.99
CA GLN A 862 -3.31 -27.64 -10.39
C GLN A 862 -4.36 -28.07 -9.36
N THR A 863 -4.30 -27.51 -8.15
CA THR A 863 -5.34 -27.59 -7.10
C THR A 863 -5.68 -26.19 -6.57
N ASP A 864 -6.83 -26.08 -5.89
CA ASP A 864 -7.29 -24.88 -5.19
C ASP A 864 -6.45 -24.52 -3.95
N THR A 865 -5.63 -25.45 -3.46
CA THR A 865 -4.66 -25.24 -2.37
C THR A 865 -3.32 -24.66 -2.83
N GLN A 866 -3.08 -24.52 -4.14
CA GLN A 866 -1.77 -24.18 -4.71
C GLN A 866 -1.66 -22.72 -5.17
N SER A 867 -0.45 -22.17 -5.11
CA SER A 867 -0.06 -21.00 -5.92
C SER A 867 1.23 -21.29 -6.69
N VAL A 868 1.36 -20.70 -7.88
CA VAL A 868 2.54 -20.82 -8.73
C VAL A 868 3.06 -19.43 -9.05
N ALA A 869 4.30 -19.15 -8.66
CA ALA A 869 5.01 -17.94 -9.07
C ALA A 869 6.11 -18.29 -10.09
N SER A 870 6.37 -17.39 -11.03
CA SER A 870 7.35 -17.55 -12.11
C SER A 870 8.14 -16.26 -12.31
N SER A 871 9.46 -16.36 -12.38
CA SER A 871 10.39 -15.23 -12.50
C SER A 871 11.64 -15.60 -13.32
N VAL A 872 12.34 -14.62 -13.91
CA VAL A 872 13.59 -14.84 -14.64
C VAL A 872 14.78 -14.41 -13.78
N ASN A 873 15.81 -15.26 -13.71
CA ASN A 873 17.05 -14.95 -12.98
C ASN A 873 18.11 -14.26 -13.86
N GLN A 874 19.24 -13.86 -13.26
CA GLN A 874 20.30 -13.16 -13.99
C GLN A 874 21.01 -13.99 -15.07
N HIS A 875 20.87 -15.31 -15.02
CA HIS A 875 21.40 -16.25 -16.02
C HIS A 875 20.44 -16.50 -17.19
N GLY A 876 19.22 -15.98 -17.11
CA GLY A 876 18.15 -16.19 -18.09
C GLY A 876 17.31 -17.46 -17.86
N GLU A 877 17.56 -18.20 -16.78
CA GLU A 877 16.72 -19.33 -16.39
C GLU A 877 15.37 -18.80 -15.84
N THR A 878 14.28 -19.49 -16.16
CA THR A 878 12.98 -19.22 -15.53
C THR A 878 12.86 -20.05 -14.26
N VAL A 879 12.78 -19.39 -13.11
CA VAL A 879 12.58 -19.99 -11.79
C VAL A 879 11.09 -19.97 -11.45
N HIS A 880 10.53 -21.15 -11.22
CA HIS A 880 9.17 -21.37 -10.76
C HIS A 880 9.18 -21.75 -9.27
N VAL A 881 8.31 -21.11 -8.49
CA VAL A 881 8.10 -21.41 -7.07
C VAL A 881 6.67 -21.94 -6.91
N LEU A 882 6.58 -23.19 -6.46
CA LEU A 882 5.35 -23.95 -6.30
C LEU A 882 5.02 -24.05 -4.82
N HIS A 883 3.85 -23.55 -4.43
CA HIS A 883 3.40 -23.51 -3.05
C HIS A 883 2.17 -24.39 -2.84
N ASN A 884 2.08 -25.08 -1.70
CA ASN A 884 0.85 -25.70 -1.21
C ASN A 884 0.44 -25.07 0.14
N TRP A 885 -0.55 -24.18 0.11
CA TRP A 885 -0.99 -23.37 1.24
C TRP A 885 -2.07 -24.06 2.07
N SER A 886 -1.94 -25.36 2.35
CA SER A 886 -2.92 -26.11 3.14
C SER A 886 -2.28 -27.24 3.93
N TRP A 887 -3.00 -27.71 4.94
CA TRP A 887 -2.76 -28.99 5.61
C TRP A 887 -2.94 -30.22 4.70
N THR A 888 -3.67 -30.09 3.59
CA THR A 888 -3.86 -31.18 2.62
C THR A 888 -2.66 -31.25 1.67
N PRO A 889 -1.89 -32.36 1.62
CA PRO A 889 -0.82 -32.52 0.64
C PRO A 889 -1.39 -32.58 -0.79
N SER A 890 -0.67 -32.01 -1.75
CA SER A 890 -1.06 -31.98 -3.16
C SER A 890 0.08 -32.46 -4.07
N THR A 891 -0.20 -32.62 -5.37
CA THR A 891 0.80 -32.92 -6.39
C THR A 891 0.80 -31.85 -7.48
N PHE A 892 1.95 -31.67 -8.13
CA PHE A 892 2.11 -30.79 -9.27
C PHE A 892 2.81 -31.53 -10.42
N THR A 893 2.10 -31.78 -11.51
CA THR A 893 2.65 -32.44 -12.70
C THR A 893 3.50 -31.43 -13.48
N LEU A 894 4.79 -31.72 -13.67
CA LEU A 894 5.69 -30.84 -14.43
C LEU A 894 5.28 -30.73 -15.91
N PRO A 895 5.06 -29.52 -16.46
CA PRO A 895 4.68 -29.35 -17.87
C PRO A 895 5.88 -29.49 -18.84
N VAL A 896 7.11 -29.32 -18.34
CA VAL A 896 8.38 -29.38 -19.09
C VAL A 896 9.47 -30.00 -18.20
N ASP A 897 10.59 -30.40 -18.79
CA ASP A 897 11.79 -30.79 -18.04
C ASP A 897 12.30 -29.59 -17.20
N ALA A 898 12.68 -29.84 -15.95
CA ALA A 898 13.12 -28.82 -14.99
C ALA A 898 14.25 -29.36 -14.09
N GLU A 899 14.85 -28.47 -13.30
CA GLU A 899 15.90 -28.79 -12.32
C GLU A 899 15.48 -28.27 -10.93
N ASP A 900 15.54 -29.07 -9.87
CA ASP A 900 15.27 -28.57 -8.52
C ASP A 900 16.41 -27.65 -8.06
N VAL A 901 16.08 -26.43 -7.66
CA VAL A 901 17.05 -25.39 -7.31
C VAL A 901 17.70 -25.63 -5.94
N LEU A 902 17.14 -26.55 -5.13
CA LEU A 902 17.58 -26.82 -3.75
C LEU A 902 18.40 -28.11 -3.60
N ASP A 903 18.42 -28.99 -4.60
CA ASP A 903 19.32 -30.16 -4.65
C ASP A 903 20.02 -30.44 -6.00
N GLY A 904 19.67 -29.70 -7.06
CA GLY A 904 20.26 -29.84 -8.40
C GLY A 904 19.79 -31.07 -9.18
N SER A 905 18.74 -31.77 -8.74
CA SER A 905 18.21 -32.93 -9.45
C SER A 905 17.43 -32.53 -10.70
N ALA A 906 17.72 -33.17 -11.83
CA ALA A 906 16.96 -33.03 -13.07
C ALA A 906 15.66 -33.86 -12.99
N ILE A 907 14.53 -33.24 -13.31
CA ILE A 907 13.19 -33.81 -13.22
C ILE A 907 12.51 -33.70 -14.59
N ALA A 908 12.03 -34.83 -15.12
CA ALA A 908 11.42 -34.88 -16.44
C ALA A 908 9.97 -34.35 -16.45
N ALA A 909 9.54 -33.87 -17.62
CA ALA A 909 8.15 -33.52 -17.90
C ALA A 909 7.21 -34.71 -17.59
N GLY A 910 6.03 -34.41 -17.04
CA GLY A 910 5.04 -35.41 -16.65
C GLY A 910 5.31 -36.11 -15.31
N VAL A 911 6.41 -35.78 -14.61
CA VAL A 911 6.61 -36.23 -13.22
C VAL A 911 5.72 -35.43 -12.27
N GLU A 912 5.02 -36.12 -11.37
CA GLU A 912 4.31 -35.51 -10.25
C GLU A 912 5.29 -35.13 -9.12
N LEU A 913 5.47 -33.83 -8.90
CA LEU A 913 6.11 -33.31 -7.70
C LEU A 913 5.13 -33.42 -6.53
N ALA A 914 5.52 -34.13 -5.47
CA ALA A 914 4.79 -34.05 -4.19
C ALA A 914 5.04 -32.69 -3.52
N LEU A 915 3.97 -32.08 -3.03
CA LEU A 915 3.96 -30.94 -2.13
C LEU A 915 3.34 -31.37 -0.80
N GLY A 916 4.12 -31.35 0.27
CA GLY A 916 3.63 -31.61 1.63
C GLY A 916 2.63 -30.56 2.14
N ALA A 917 2.14 -30.77 3.36
CA ALA A 917 1.40 -29.74 4.08
C ALA A 917 2.31 -28.50 4.30
N TRP A 918 1.84 -27.32 3.91
CA TRP A 918 2.61 -26.06 3.95
C TRP A 918 3.99 -26.13 3.26
N ASP A 919 4.12 -26.89 2.18
CA ASP A 919 5.39 -27.13 1.46
C ASP A 919 5.61 -26.22 0.23
N VAL A 920 6.88 -26.01 -0.12
CA VAL A 920 7.38 -25.22 -1.25
C VAL A 920 8.37 -26.04 -2.06
N ARG A 921 8.25 -26.01 -3.40
CA ARG A 921 9.28 -26.50 -4.33
C ARG A 921 9.74 -25.38 -5.25
N VAL A 922 11.04 -25.33 -5.51
CA VAL A 922 11.68 -24.29 -6.34
C VAL A 922 12.38 -25.00 -7.48
N VAL A 923 11.94 -24.75 -8.72
CA VAL A 923 12.47 -25.43 -9.91
C VAL A 923 12.85 -24.44 -11.00
N ALA A 924 13.89 -24.73 -11.77
CA ALA A 924 14.39 -23.90 -12.86
C ALA A 924 14.21 -24.57 -14.23
N VAL A 925 13.92 -23.77 -15.25
CA VAL A 925 13.78 -24.15 -16.67
C VAL A 925 14.70 -23.25 -17.52
N ARG A 926 15.21 -23.78 -18.63
CA ARG A 926 16.10 -23.10 -19.59
C ARG A 926 15.49 -23.02 -20.99
#